data_AF-W9CWZ3-F1
#
_entry.id   AF-W9CWZ3-F1
#
_cell.length_a   1.000
_cell.length_b   1.000
_cell.length_c   1.000
_cell.angle_alpha   90.00
_cell.angle_beta   90.00
_cell.angle_gamma   90.00
#
_symmetry.space_group_name_H-M   'P 1'
#
loop_
_entity.id
_entity.type
_entity.pdbx_description
1 polymer ?
#
loop_
_entity_poly.entity_id
_entity_poly.type
_entity_poly.pdbx_seq_one_letter_code
_entity_poly.pdbx_strand_id
1 'polypeptide(L)'
;MNNTMNNTCDISTFPYPHLPGASFLHGTAVPVVNYTTTTTQIDSHFATNITSLDFCNITLTYTHPGQNDSINVKIYLPSFSTWNGRFMGTGGGGFVAGGLDPSIVIAVSEGYAAATTDGGHSDDLSMDSSVISDWALISPGNINLYLLQDLASVSLNDMAIVGKAITASYYGKEPDYSYWNGCSQGGRQGMMMAQRYPEAYNGILAAAPAINWSQFLVADYWPSFVMYMLGIYPSMCELDGITAAAIAACDGLDGVIDGIMSAPGLCTFQANETVGRNVTCADESSVYISDGAAIIAQAAWDGPTSDDGSFLWYGLNPSSPLSIPFSIGIAMTTCTSPNTNCTATPYPLALDWITLFVLKNASFPLENMTRKEYTRIFHSSIQEFASIIGTSDTDLSAYKETGGKIISWHGLADFLISPNGTLDYYSKVQERDANVRDFYRFFEAPGVQHCGDGNGPFPEAALGALVSWVEKGIAPNVLAAKSLPGVDGSVVERNLCVWPLVAAYLGGDPMVASRDVEGKETHFTNLNHQQLERNEESINHWALAGVYELATLNNWPQRACTAVPELPSETWHLLDVYFSYTHCWLPIVEKHDLLRISYQYSQIRDSGTEGFSGDHALLWAAIAYAKFQHRAINNIPHAVGLVSQDVWTAERMYTHARALIPNEEGNLDLGHVQALLILTLTNLGLGHFNRAWILVGQAVRIAIELGLEKSSAEDLKSSKHSCCYNETQHTNTTQGLRALNGGVAQALDTMTVPLCMAFSFPSKVDDSKCNLGCKGNESQICGGSWTISMYQRDGSEKGGAAGVGVGRGGLGGKKAMLALGVAFGALLVLC
;
A
#
# COMPACT_ATOMS: atom_id res chain seq x y z
N MET A 1 -32.67 -23.59 41.44
CA MET A 1 -32.87 -23.63 39.97
C MET A 1 -31.64 -24.23 39.26
N ASN A 2 -30.98 -25.25 39.83
CA ASN A 2 -29.72 -25.82 39.30
C ASN A 2 -29.94 -27.00 38.31
N ASN A 3 -31.15 -27.19 37.80
CA ASN A 3 -31.52 -28.43 37.07
C ASN A 3 -31.93 -28.19 35.61
N THR A 4 -31.79 -26.97 35.08
CA THR A 4 -32.17 -26.64 33.70
C THR A 4 -31.04 -26.88 32.70
N MET A 5 -29.77 -26.55 33.03
CA MET A 5 -28.64 -26.76 32.12
C MET A 5 -28.36 -28.24 31.81
N ASN A 6 -28.45 -29.12 32.82
CA ASN A 6 -28.17 -30.55 32.65
C ASN A 6 -29.15 -31.27 31.71
N ASN A 7 -30.37 -30.76 31.52
CA ASN A 7 -31.35 -31.37 30.62
C ASN A 7 -31.32 -30.78 29.21
N THR A 8 -30.65 -29.63 29.00
CA THR A 8 -30.59 -28.93 27.69
C THR A 8 -29.21 -29.01 27.03
N CYS A 9 -28.17 -29.43 27.74
CA CYS A 9 -26.85 -29.63 27.17
C CYS A 9 -26.61 -31.10 26.80
N ASP A 10 -27.35 -31.58 25.80
CA ASP A 10 -27.22 -32.93 25.25
C ASP A 10 -27.30 -32.84 23.72
N ILE A 11 -26.43 -33.55 23.00
CA ILE A 11 -26.35 -33.42 21.54
C ILE A 11 -27.68 -33.75 20.85
N SER A 12 -28.48 -34.65 21.42
CA SER A 12 -29.81 -35.02 20.88
C SER A 12 -30.82 -33.87 20.91
N THR A 13 -30.54 -32.81 21.68
CA THR A 13 -31.39 -31.61 21.76
C THR A 13 -31.06 -30.58 20.68
N PHE A 14 -29.95 -30.75 19.94
CA PHE A 14 -29.52 -29.84 18.90
C PHE A 14 -29.71 -30.45 17.52
N PRO A 15 -30.57 -29.89 16.65
CA PRO A 15 -30.56 -30.26 15.25
C PRO A 15 -29.26 -29.77 14.60
N TYR A 16 -28.68 -30.59 13.72
CA TYR A 16 -27.57 -30.11 12.89
C TYR A 16 -28.04 -28.93 12.03
N PRO A 17 -27.31 -27.80 12.04
CA PRO A 17 -27.71 -26.63 11.29
C PRO A 17 -27.54 -26.86 9.78
N HIS A 18 -28.27 -26.09 8.97
CA HIS A 18 -28.06 -26.10 7.53
C HIS A 18 -26.81 -25.32 7.18
N LEU A 19 -25.76 -26.02 6.74
CA LEU A 19 -24.52 -25.43 6.24
C LEU A 19 -24.35 -25.81 4.76
N PRO A 20 -24.54 -24.87 3.80
CA PRO A 20 -24.48 -25.16 2.39
C PRO A 20 -23.14 -25.79 1.98
N GLY A 21 -23.19 -26.93 1.29
CA GLY A 21 -21.97 -27.60 0.80
C GLY A 21 -21.21 -28.40 1.86
N ALA A 22 -21.70 -28.49 3.09
CA ALA A 22 -21.09 -29.26 4.16
C ALA A 22 -21.95 -30.46 4.60
N SER A 23 -21.33 -31.44 5.24
CA SER A 23 -22.00 -32.58 5.87
C SER A 23 -21.46 -32.80 7.27
N PHE A 24 -22.35 -32.82 8.26
CA PHE A 24 -22.00 -33.10 9.65
C PHE A 24 -21.68 -34.58 9.84
N LEU A 25 -20.55 -34.84 10.49
CA LEU A 25 -20.04 -36.18 10.74
C LEU A 25 -20.39 -36.66 12.15
N HIS A 26 -20.16 -35.79 13.14
CA HIS A 26 -20.39 -36.08 14.55
C HIS A 26 -20.62 -34.79 15.35
N GLY A 27 -21.20 -34.94 16.54
CA GLY A 27 -21.39 -33.86 17.49
C GLY A 27 -21.37 -34.36 18.91
N THR A 28 -20.85 -33.54 19.82
CA THR A 28 -20.88 -33.76 21.27
C THR A 28 -21.44 -32.52 21.96
N ALA A 29 -22.11 -32.72 23.09
CA ALA A 29 -22.51 -31.65 23.99
C ALA A 29 -22.30 -32.13 25.43
N VAL A 30 -21.58 -31.36 26.23
CA VAL A 30 -21.20 -31.73 27.60
C VAL A 30 -21.42 -30.52 28.51
N PRO A 31 -22.23 -30.65 29.58
CA PRO A 31 -22.35 -29.59 30.57
C PRO A 31 -21.04 -29.49 31.37
N VAL A 32 -20.49 -28.28 31.43
CA VAL A 32 -19.32 -27.93 32.24
C VAL A 32 -19.81 -27.08 33.41
N VAL A 33 -19.51 -27.50 34.63
CA VAL A 33 -19.93 -26.83 35.86
C VAL A 33 -18.75 -26.46 36.73
N ASN A 34 -18.84 -25.31 37.39
CA ASN A 34 -17.83 -24.75 38.29
C ASN A 34 -16.43 -24.66 37.66
N TYR A 35 -16.36 -24.33 36.36
CA TYR A 35 -15.09 -24.16 35.66
C TYR A 35 -14.32 -22.99 36.26
N THR A 36 -13.07 -23.23 36.59
CA THR A 36 -12.17 -22.24 37.18
C THR A 36 -10.85 -22.28 36.43
N THR A 37 -10.40 -21.13 35.94
CA THR A 37 -9.12 -21.00 35.28
C THR A 37 -8.56 -19.59 35.51
N THR A 38 -7.25 -19.48 35.40
CA THR A 38 -6.56 -18.20 35.27
C THR A 38 -6.09 -18.09 33.83
N THR A 39 -6.61 -17.13 33.10
CA THR A 39 -6.11 -16.83 31.75
C THR A 39 -5.04 -15.76 31.84
N THR A 40 -4.08 -15.83 30.93
CA THR A 40 -3.17 -14.70 30.63
C THR A 40 -3.86 -13.73 29.65
N GLN A 41 -3.21 -12.61 29.35
CA GLN A 41 -3.67 -11.70 28.31
C GLN A 41 -3.78 -12.44 26.96
N ILE A 42 -4.92 -12.29 26.28
CA ILE A 42 -5.18 -12.86 24.95
C ILE A 42 -6.25 -12.04 24.23
N ASP A 43 -6.11 -11.80 22.92
CA ASP A 43 -7.11 -11.14 22.07
C ASP A 43 -7.70 -9.83 22.65
N SER A 44 -6.86 -8.92 23.14
CA SER A 44 -7.28 -7.67 23.82
C SER A 44 -8.09 -7.85 25.12
N HIS A 45 -8.17 -9.07 25.66
CA HIS A 45 -8.65 -9.33 27.02
C HIS A 45 -7.47 -9.39 27.99
N PHE A 46 -7.61 -8.79 29.18
CA PHE A 46 -6.63 -8.94 30.25
C PHE A 46 -6.65 -10.33 30.88
N ALA A 47 -5.55 -10.66 31.54
CA ALA A 47 -5.48 -11.81 32.43
C ALA A 47 -6.65 -11.77 33.42
N THR A 48 -7.52 -12.78 33.35
CA THR A 48 -8.75 -12.83 34.14
C THR A 48 -8.79 -14.11 34.97
N ASN A 49 -9.09 -13.94 36.26
CA ASN A 49 -9.41 -15.06 37.12
C ASN A 49 -10.90 -15.40 36.96
N ILE A 50 -11.17 -16.46 36.20
CA ILE A 50 -12.52 -16.95 35.96
C ILE A 50 -12.81 -17.99 37.04
N THR A 51 -13.84 -17.73 37.84
CA THR A 51 -14.25 -18.64 38.93
C THR A 51 -15.71 -19.02 38.78
N SER A 52 -16.01 -20.31 38.97
CA SER A 52 -17.38 -20.84 39.00
C SER A 52 -18.20 -20.56 37.72
N LEU A 53 -17.57 -20.71 36.55
CA LEU A 53 -18.26 -20.58 35.26
C LEU A 53 -18.98 -21.89 34.89
N ASP A 54 -20.28 -21.79 34.59
CA ASP A 54 -21.10 -22.89 34.09
C ASP A 54 -21.48 -22.63 32.62
N PHE A 55 -21.25 -23.61 31.75
CA PHE A 55 -21.57 -23.51 30.32
C PHE A 55 -21.80 -24.88 29.68
N CYS A 56 -22.49 -24.90 28.55
CA CYS A 56 -22.60 -26.06 27.68
C CYS A 56 -21.47 -26.04 26.65
N ASN A 57 -20.59 -27.04 26.68
CA ASN A 57 -19.52 -27.24 25.69
C ASN A 57 -20.05 -28.13 24.56
N ILE A 58 -20.16 -27.58 23.36
CA ILE A 58 -20.62 -28.29 22.17
C ILE A 58 -19.48 -28.33 21.15
N THR A 59 -19.19 -29.49 20.58
CA THR A 59 -18.27 -29.62 19.45
C THR A 59 -18.99 -30.30 18.31
N LEU A 60 -19.03 -29.66 17.14
CA LEU A 60 -19.57 -30.23 15.91
C LEU A 60 -18.46 -30.43 14.89
N THR A 61 -18.37 -31.63 14.34
CA THR A 61 -17.41 -31.98 13.29
C THR A 61 -18.14 -32.10 11.96
N TYR A 62 -17.61 -31.44 10.92
CA TYR A 62 -18.16 -31.50 9.57
C TYR A 62 -17.04 -31.58 8.52
N THR A 63 -17.43 -31.90 7.29
CA THR A 63 -16.55 -31.91 6.11
C THR A 63 -17.28 -31.24 4.94
N HIS A 64 -16.53 -30.64 4.03
CA HIS A 64 -17.00 -30.29 2.71
C HIS A 64 -16.80 -31.49 1.75
N PRO A 65 -17.86 -32.19 1.32
CA PRO A 65 -17.70 -33.39 0.50
C PRO A 65 -16.87 -33.16 -0.75
N GLY A 66 -15.78 -33.92 -0.90
CA GLY A 66 -14.83 -33.82 -2.00
C GLY A 66 -13.59 -32.96 -1.72
N GLN A 67 -13.52 -32.29 -0.56
CA GLN A 67 -12.35 -31.49 -0.15
C GLN A 67 -11.38 -32.25 0.76
N ASN A 68 -11.83 -33.36 1.37
CA ASN A 68 -11.05 -34.20 2.29
C ASN A 68 -10.52 -33.43 3.50
N ASP A 69 -11.36 -32.54 4.02
CA ASP A 69 -11.20 -31.79 5.25
C ASP A 69 -12.02 -32.44 6.39
N SER A 70 -11.70 -32.09 7.63
CA SER A 70 -12.49 -32.46 8.80
C SER A 70 -12.36 -31.35 9.82
N ILE A 71 -13.38 -30.50 9.89
CA ILE A 71 -13.35 -29.23 10.63
C ILE A 71 -14.15 -29.38 11.91
N ASN A 72 -13.60 -28.92 13.02
CA ASN A 72 -14.28 -28.88 14.32
C ASN A 72 -14.66 -27.46 14.70
N VAL A 73 -15.94 -27.25 15.00
CA VAL A 73 -16.45 -26.02 15.61
C VAL A 73 -16.77 -26.28 17.07
N LYS A 74 -16.04 -25.63 17.97
CA LYS A 74 -16.31 -25.61 19.42
C LYS A 74 -17.22 -24.43 19.72
N ILE A 75 -18.31 -24.64 20.45
CA ILE A 75 -19.35 -23.65 20.78
C ILE A 75 -19.64 -23.75 22.27
N TYR A 76 -19.39 -22.67 23.00
CA TYR A 76 -19.63 -22.61 24.45
C TYR A 76 -20.81 -21.69 24.71
N LEU A 77 -21.84 -22.24 25.37
CA LEU A 77 -23.07 -21.52 25.67
C LEU A 77 -23.18 -21.31 27.18
N PRO A 78 -23.11 -20.06 27.68
CA PRO A 78 -23.27 -19.79 29.12
C PRO A 78 -24.68 -20.18 29.62
N SER A 79 -24.89 -20.13 30.93
CA SER A 79 -26.23 -20.33 31.49
C SER A 79 -27.25 -19.33 30.93
N PHE A 80 -28.54 -19.72 30.88
CA PHE A 80 -29.64 -18.81 30.50
C PHE A 80 -29.67 -17.50 31.31
N SER A 81 -29.24 -17.52 32.57
CA SER A 81 -29.20 -16.34 33.44
C SER A 81 -28.01 -15.41 33.18
N THR A 82 -26.96 -15.89 32.52
CA THR A 82 -25.73 -15.15 32.26
C THR A 82 -25.55 -14.78 30.80
N TRP A 83 -26.27 -15.43 29.87
CA TRP A 83 -26.26 -15.05 28.47
C TRP A 83 -26.80 -13.64 28.27
N ASN A 84 -26.00 -12.79 27.62
CA ASN A 84 -26.29 -11.38 27.41
C ASN A 84 -27.03 -11.09 26.08
N GLY A 85 -27.46 -12.14 25.36
CA GLY A 85 -28.11 -12.03 24.05
C GLY A 85 -27.17 -11.94 22.86
N ARG A 86 -25.84 -11.96 23.07
CA ARG A 86 -24.83 -11.78 22.04
C ARG A 86 -24.13 -13.08 21.66
N PHE A 87 -23.63 -13.11 20.43
CA PHE A 87 -22.74 -14.16 19.91
C PHE A 87 -21.33 -13.59 19.67
N MET A 88 -20.28 -14.40 19.89
CA MET A 88 -18.90 -14.04 19.60
C MET A 88 -18.16 -15.14 18.85
N GLY A 89 -17.48 -14.79 17.76
CA GLY A 89 -16.45 -15.64 17.15
C GLY A 89 -15.06 -15.24 17.66
N THR A 90 -14.22 -16.23 17.95
CA THR A 90 -12.80 -16.02 18.32
C THR A 90 -11.86 -16.66 17.30
N GLY A 91 -10.74 -15.99 17.04
CA GLY A 91 -9.73 -16.42 16.07
C GLY A 91 -8.61 -17.28 16.66
N GLY A 92 -7.54 -17.43 15.87
CA GLY A 92 -6.31 -18.12 16.26
C GLY A 92 -5.06 -17.26 16.14
N GLY A 93 -3.90 -17.91 16.13
CA GLY A 93 -2.57 -17.29 16.07
C GLY A 93 -1.66 -18.01 15.07
N GLY A 94 -0.79 -17.28 14.38
CA GLY A 94 0.07 -17.86 13.35
C GLY A 94 -0.72 -18.68 12.31
N PHE A 95 -0.32 -19.95 12.10
CA PHE A 95 -1.00 -20.88 11.19
C PHE A 95 -2.22 -21.59 11.82
N VAL A 96 -2.58 -21.28 13.06
CA VAL A 96 -3.75 -21.85 13.73
C VAL A 96 -5.00 -21.01 13.41
N ALA A 97 -6.07 -21.67 12.96
CA ALA A 97 -7.33 -20.99 12.65
C ALA A 97 -8.09 -20.53 13.93
N GLY A 98 -7.93 -21.25 15.02
CA GLY A 98 -8.67 -21.09 16.26
C GLY A 98 -8.61 -22.38 17.07
N GLY A 99 -9.71 -22.79 17.70
CA GLY A 99 -9.74 -23.98 18.56
C GLY A 99 -9.21 -23.74 19.97
N LEU A 100 -8.80 -22.50 20.28
CA LEU A 100 -8.15 -22.11 21.52
C LEU A 100 -9.16 -21.94 22.67
N ASP A 101 -9.09 -22.83 23.66
CA ASP A 101 -9.96 -22.78 24.85
C ASP A 101 -9.86 -21.46 25.65
N PRO A 102 -8.68 -20.84 25.87
CA PRO A 102 -8.61 -19.60 26.64
C PRO A 102 -9.44 -18.46 26.07
N SER A 103 -9.41 -18.21 24.75
CA SER A 103 -10.13 -17.11 24.11
C SER A 103 -11.66 -17.31 24.21
N ILE A 104 -12.15 -18.52 23.92
CA ILE A 104 -13.59 -18.81 23.95
C ILE A 104 -14.14 -18.79 25.39
N VAL A 105 -13.36 -19.24 26.38
CA VAL A 105 -13.78 -19.23 27.80
C VAL A 105 -13.93 -17.81 28.33
N ILE A 106 -13.03 -16.89 27.97
CA ILE A 106 -13.15 -15.48 28.38
C ILE A 106 -14.44 -14.88 27.83
N ALA A 107 -14.74 -15.07 26.54
CA ALA A 107 -15.98 -14.61 25.93
C ALA A 107 -17.23 -15.15 26.65
N VAL A 108 -17.23 -16.44 27.02
CA VAL A 108 -18.35 -17.05 27.75
C VAL A 108 -18.49 -16.46 29.15
N SER A 109 -17.37 -16.16 29.81
CA SER A 109 -17.37 -15.52 31.14
C SER A 109 -17.95 -14.10 31.12
N GLU A 110 -17.84 -13.41 29.98
CA GLU A 110 -18.46 -12.10 29.72
C GLU A 110 -19.93 -12.20 29.26
N GLY A 111 -20.47 -13.42 29.19
CA GLY A 111 -21.87 -13.70 28.90
C GLY A 111 -22.19 -13.89 27.41
N TYR A 112 -21.20 -14.00 26.53
CA TYR A 112 -21.42 -14.31 25.12
C TYR A 112 -21.69 -15.80 24.92
N ALA A 113 -22.57 -16.14 23.99
CA ALA A 113 -22.47 -17.44 23.32
C ALA A 113 -21.27 -17.36 22.38
N ALA A 114 -20.27 -18.22 22.54
CA ALA A 114 -19.00 -18.08 21.83
C ALA A 114 -18.69 -19.30 20.97
N ALA A 115 -17.98 -19.10 19.85
CA ALA A 115 -17.54 -20.18 18.98
C ALA A 115 -16.10 -19.97 18.48
N THR A 116 -15.40 -21.08 18.28
CA THR A 116 -14.07 -21.13 17.65
C THR A 116 -13.97 -22.36 16.73
N THR A 117 -13.08 -22.33 15.74
CA THR A 117 -12.88 -23.42 14.77
C THR A 117 -11.40 -23.73 14.61
N ASP A 118 -11.05 -25.01 14.47
CA ASP A 118 -9.69 -25.44 14.12
C ASP A 118 -9.41 -25.28 12.61
N GLY A 119 -10.45 -25.02 11.81
CA GLY A 119 -10.36 -24.91 10.36
C GLY A 119 -9.87 -26.18 9.67
N GLY A 120 -9.94 -27.34 10.33
CA GLY A 120 -9.39 -28.60 9.81
C GLY A 120 -7.88 -28.76 10.00
N HIS A 121 -7.26 -27.93 10.85
CA HIS A 121 -5.84 -27.95 11.18
C HIS A 121 -5.61 -28.32 12.65
N SER A 122 -4.34 -28.42 13.03
CA SER A 122 -3.96 -28.46 14.45
C SER A 122 -4.34 -27.14 15.14
N ASP A 123 -4.86 -27.22 16.37
CA ASP A 123 -5.03 -26.08 17.28
C ASP A 123 -3.77 -25.82 18.13
N ASP A 124 -2.67 -26.51 17.81
CA ASP A 124 -1.36 -26.32 18.45
C ASP A 124 -0.67 -25.05 17.98
N LEU A 125 -0.50 -24.11 18.91
CA LEU A 125 0.28 -22.88 18.70
C LEU A 125 1.79 -23.12 18.69
N SER A 126 2.26 -24.35 18.95
CA SER A 126 3.66 -24.70 18.76
C SER A 126 4.04 -24.45 17.30
N MET A 127 5.06 -23.60 17.09
CA MET A 127 5.56 -23.27 15.76
C MET A 127 6.47 -24.38 15.22
N ASP A 128 6.06 -25.64 15.38
CA ASP A 128 6.75 -26.81 14.86
C ASP A 128 6.39 -26.99 13.37
N SER A 129 7.38 -26.77 12.50
CA SER A 129 7.21 -26.91 11.05
C SER A 129 6.71 -28.29 10.61
N SER A 130 6.92 -29.35 11.40
CA SER A 130 6.38 -30.67 11.07
C SER A 130 4.85 -30.71 11.14
N VAL A 131 4.27 -30.01 12.11
CA VAL A 131 2.80 -29.86 12.26
C VAL A 131 2.22 -29.08 11.08
N ILE A 132 2.92 -28.04 10.61
CA ILE A 132 2.47 -27.23 9.47
C ILE A 132 2.59 -28.02 8.16
N SER A 133 3.70 -28.73 7.97
CA SER A 133 3.93 -29.54 6.76
C SER A 133 2.87 -30.62 6.55
N ASP A 134 2.32 -31.19 7.63
CA ASP A 134 1.34 -32.29 7.57
C ASP A 134 0.02 -31.88 6.90
N TRP A 135 -0.36 -30.60 7.00
CA TRP A 135 -1.59 -30.11 6.38
C TRP A 135 -1.35 -29.19 5.19
N ALA A 136 -0.24 -28.46 5.15
CA ALA A 136 0.07 -27.50 4.09
C ALA A 136 0.23 -28.18 2.71
N LEU A 137 0.77 -29.41 2.68
CA LEU A 137 1.04 -30.16 1.46
C LEU A 137 0.26 -31.48 1.43
N ILE A 138 -0.46 -31.73 0.34
CA ILE A 138 -1.08 -33.06 0.07
C ILE A 138 0.02 -34.07 -0.30
N SER A 139 1.04 -33.61 -1.03
CA SER A 139 2.22 -34.37 -1.40
C SER A 139 3.34 -33.38 -1.81
N PRO A 140 4.60 -33.82 -1.94
CA PRO A 140 5.69 -32.93 -2.37
C PRO A 140 5.33 -32.15 -3.65
N GLY A 141 5.43 -30.82 -3.60
CA GLY A 141 5.06 -29.94 -4.71
C GLY A 141 3.57 -29.60 -4.85
N ASN A 142 2.68 -30.16 -4.03
CA ASN A 142 1.23 -30.00 -4.14
C ASN A 142 0.63 -29.48 -2.82
N ILE A 143 0.18 -28.22 -2.83
CA ILE A 143 -0.45 -27.57 -1.67
C ILE A 143 -1.86 -28.12 -1.44
N ASN A 144 -2.24 -28.23 -0.17
CA ASN A 144 -3.62 -28.44 0.21
C ASN A 144 -4.41 -27.11 0.18
N LEU A 145 -4.92 -26.75 -1.01
CA LEU A 145 -5.63 -25.49 -1.19
C LEU A 145 -6.95 -25.39 -0.42
N TYR A 146 -7.63 -26.50 -0.15
CA TYR A 146 -8.89 -26.48 0.61
C TYR A 146 -8.63 -26.14 2.07
N LEU A 147 -7.68 -26.82 2.71
CA LEU A 147 -7.25 -26.48 4.07
C LEU A 147 -6.70 -25.04 4.17
N LEU A 148 -5.94 -24.57 3.17
CA LEU A 148 -5.55 -23.15 3.13
C LEU A 148 -6.76 -22.21 3.02
N GLN A 149 -7.79 -22.55 2.27
CA GLN A 149 -9.03 -21.77 2.18
C GLN A 149 -9.83 -21.80 3.48
N ASP A 150 -9.81 -22.91 4.20
CA ASP A 150 -10.43 -23.08 5.52
C ASP A 150 -9.72 -22.22 6.57
N LEU A 151 -8.38 -22.21 6.60
CA LEU A 151 -7.60 -21.31 7.44
C LEU A 151 -7.89 -19.84 7.09
N ALA A 152 -7.99 -19.55 5.79
CA ALA A 152 -8.13 -18.20 5.31
C ALA A 152 -9.50 -17.59 5.60
N SER A 153 -10.60 -18.31 5.31
CA SER A 153 -11.92 -17.70 5.27
C SER A 153 -13.13 -18.63 5.42
N VAL A 154 -13.09 -19.86 4.86
CA VAL A 154 -14.30 -20.69 4.70
C VAL A 154 -14.80 -21.18 6.06
N SER A 155 -13.95 -21.88 6.81
CA SER A 155 -14.29 -22.41 8.14
C SER A 155 -14.74 -21.34 9.14
N LEU A 156 -14.26 -20.10 8.98
CA LEU A 156 -14.58 -18.96 9.86
C LEU A 156 -16.02 -18.48 9.65
N ASN A 157 -16.47 -18.47 8.40
CA ASN A 157 -17.85 -18.17 8.05
C ASN A 157 -18.78 -19.31 8.44
N ASP A 158 -18.35 -20.55 8.20
CA ASP A 158 -19.11 -21.73 8.63
C ASP A 158 -19.33 -21.74 10.14
N MET A 159 -18.27 -21.44 10.91
CA MET A 159 -18.35 -21.27 12.35
C MET A 159 -19.40 -20.22 12.75
N ALA A 160 -19.48 -19.08 12.05
CA ALA A 160 -20.48 -18.06 12.33
C ALA A 160 -21.91 -18.58 12.08
N ILE A 161 -22.13 -19.31 10.99
CA ILE A 161 -23.43 -19.90 10.64
C ILE A 161 -23.84 -20.95 11.68
N VAL A 162 -22.93 -21.90 11.96
CA VAL A 162 -23.15 -23.01 12.88
C VAL A 162 -23.36 -22.51 14.31
N GLY A 163 -22.47 -21.64 14.79
CA GLY A 163 -22.52 -21.08 16.14
C GLY A 163 -23.81 -20.30 16.42
N LYS A 164 -24.25 -19.45 15.48
CA LYS A 164 -25.51 -18.70 15.60
C LYS A 164 -26.73 -19.62 15.59
N ALA A 165 -26.76 -20.65 14.73
CA ALA A 165 -27.87 -21.60 14.65
C ALA A 165 -28.00 -22.47 15.90
N ILE A 166 -26.88 -22.91 16.47
CA ILE A 166 -26.85 -23.66 17.73
C ILE A 166 -27.25 -22.76 18.91
N THR A 167 -26.77 -21.52 18.94
CA THR A 167 -27.19 -20.51 19.92
C THR A 167 -28.71 -20.30 19.87
N ALA A 168 -29.28 -20.15 18.68
CA ALA A 168 -30.72 -19.99 18.48
C ALA A 168 -31.52 -21.21 18.98
N SER A 169 -31.01 -22.42 18.70
CA SER A 169 -31.62 -23.67 19.14
C SER A 169 -31.61 -23.80 20.67
N TYR A 170 -30.52 -23.40 21.33
CA TYR A 170 -30.37 -23.50 22.77
C TYR A 170 -31.26 -22.52 23.53
N TYR A 171 -31.24 -21.24 23.15
CA TYR A 171 -31.95 -20.19 23.87
C TYR A 171 -33.39 -19.95 23.38
N GLY A 172 -33.78 -20.60 22.27
CA GLY A 172 -35.08 -20.41 21.61
C GLY A 172 -35.22 -19.04 20.91
N LYS A 173 -34.09 -18.35 20.69
CA LYS A 173 -34.02 -17.01 20.10
C LYS A 173 -32.64 -16.81 19.46
N GLU A 174 -32.60 -16.19 18.28
CA GLU A 174 -31.37 -15.76 17.62
C GLU A 174 -30.60 -14.70 18.43
N PRO A 175 -29.26 -14.65 18.36
CA PRO A 175 -28.48 -13.56 18.95
C PRO A 175 -28.98 -12.20 18.45
N ASP A 176 -29.08 -11.21 19.34
CA ASP A 176 -29.45 -9.84 18.97
C ASP A 176 -28.33 -9.17 18.16
N TYR A 177 -27.07 -9.50 18.50
CA TYR A 177 -25.86 -9.00 17.86
C TYR A 177 -24.78 -10.09 17.83
N SER A 178 -23.92 -10.06 16.81
CA SER A 178 -22.72 -10.90 16.72
C SER A 178 -21.44 -10.09 16.62
N TYR A 179 -20.41 -10.53 17.33
CA TYR A 179 -19.11 -9.87 17.42
C TYR A 179 -17.96 -10.80 17.02
N TRP A 180 -16.90 -10.24 16.47
CA TRP A 180 -15.60 -10.90 16.32
C TRP A 180 -14.59 -10.25 17.24
N ASN A 181 -13.77 -11.05 17.93
CA ASN A 181 -12.60 -10.56 18.64
C ASN A 181 -11.37 -11.41 18.33
N GLY A 182 -10.29 -10.76 17.89
CA GLY A 182 -9.03 -11.46 17.64
C GLY A 182 -7.86 -10.50 17.39
N CYS A 183 -6.67 -11.00 17.69
CA CYS A 183 -5.41 -10.33 17.38
C CYS A 183 -4.53 -11.13 16.41
N SER A 184 -3.61 -10.49 15.68
CA SER A 184 -2.67 -11.18 14.78
C SER A 184 -3.40 -11.89 13.64
N GLN A 185 -3.26 -13.21 13.54
CA GLN A 185 -4.10 -14.07 12.69
C GLN A 185 -5.59 -13.87 12.98
N GLY A 186 -6.00 -13.81 14.25
CA GLY A 186 -7.37 -13.44 14.64
C GLY A 186 -7.81 -12.06 14.15
N GLY A 187 -6.88 -11.09 14.10
CA GLY A 187 -7.14 -9.77 13.53
C GLY A 187 -7.36 -9.84 12.02
N ARG A 188 -6.52 -10.60 11.30
CA ARG A 188 -6.70 -10.87 9.86
C ARG A 188 -8.04 -11.55 9.60
N GLN A 189 -8.38 -12.57 10.37
CA GLN A 189 -9.63 -13.32 10.24
C GLN A 189 -10.85 -12.41 10.41
N GLY A 190 -10.83 -11.50 11.38
CA GLY A 190 -11.85 -10.47 11.54
C GLY A 190 -11.97 -9.60 10.28
N MET A 191 -10.84 -9.09 9.77
CA MET A 191 -10.83 -8.29 8.54
C MET A 191 -11.31 -9.09 7.31
N MET A 192 -11.01 -10.39 7.21
CA MET A 192 -11.52 -11.27 6.16
C MET A 192 -13.04 -11.43 6.23
N MET A 193 -13.62 -11.51 7.43
CA MET A 193 -15.07 -11.56 7.58
C MET A 193 -15.72 -10.27 7.10
N ALA A 194 -15.13 -9.11 7.36
CA ALA A 194 -15.62 -7.84 6.80
C ALA A 194 -15.55 -7.82 5.27
N GLN A 195 -14.43 -8.27 4.69
CA GLN A 195 -14.20 -8.23 3.23
C GLN A 195 -15.07 -9.24 2.46
N ARG A 196 -15.20 -10.48 2.94
CA ARG A 196 -15.81 -11.59 2.18
C ARG A 196 -17.19 -12.01 2.69
N TYR A 197 -17.48 -11.82 3.98
CA TYR A 197 -18.73 -12.30 4.62
C TYR A 197 -19.36 -11.20 5.49
N PRO A 198 -19.80 -10.09 4.87
CA PRO A 198 -20.14 -8.85 5.59
C PRO A 198 -21.31 -8.97 6.58
N GLU A 199 -22.11 -10.03 6.49
CA GLU A 199 -23.26 -10.32 7.37
C GLU A 199 -22.89 -11.20 8.58
N ALA A 200 -21.66 -11.73 8.63
CA ALA A 200 -21.23 -12.64 9.69
C ALA A 200 -21.20 -11.95 11.06
N TYR A 201 -20.78 -10.69 11.13
CA TYR A 201 -20.59 -9.97 12.41
C TYR A 201 -21.04 -8.52 12.33
N ASN A 202 -21.83 -8.06 13.32
CA ASN A 202 -22.22 -6.65 13.44
C ASN A 202 -21.06 -5.79 13.95
N GLY A 203 -20.16 -6.35 14.75
CA GLY A 203 -18.97 -5.68 15.25
C GLY A 203 -17.72 -6.53 15.11
N ILE A 204 -16.60 -5.96 14.68
CA ILE A 204 -15.31 -6.65 14.56
C ILE A 204 -14.24 -5.86 15.30
N LEU A 205 -13.61 -6.48 16.29
CA LEU A 205 -12.38 -6.01 16.91
C LEU A 205 -11.21 -6.77 16.29
N ALA A 206 -10.36 -6.05 15.55
CA ALA A 206 -9.22 -6.62 14.83
C ALA A 206 -7.91 -5.95 15.27
N ALA A 207 -7.22 -6.57 16.23
CA ALA A 207 -5.96 -6.06 16.77
C ALA A 207 -4.75 -6.60 15.98
N ALA A 208 -3.71 -5.77 15.79
CA ALA A 208 -2.49 -6.08 15.06
C ALA A 208 -2.72 -7.03 13.86
N PRO A 209 -3.60 -6.67 12.91
CA PRO A 209 -4.16 -7.65 11.99
C PRO A 209 -3.09 -8.12 10.99
N ALA A 210 -2.93 -9.44 10.84
CA ALA A 210 -2.05 -10.09 9.86
C ALA A 210 -2.59 -10.03 8.41
N ILE A 211 -3.10 -8.86 8.00
CA ILE A 211 -3.49 -8.55 6.62
C ILE A 211 -2.24 -8.34 5.75
N ASN A 212 -2.40 -8.42 4.44
CA ASN A 212 -1.27 -8.51 3.48
C ASN A 212 -0.38 -9.74 3.75
N TRP A 213 -0.99 -10.86 4.14
CA TRP A 213 -0.31 -12.12 4.51
C TRP A 213 0.75 -12.56 3.50
N SER A 214 0.42 -12.46 2.22
CA SER A 214 1.32 -12.84 1.11
C SER A 214 2.55 -11.92 0.97
N GLN A 215 2.52 -10.71 1.53
CA GLN A 215 3.61 -9.76 1.49
C GLN A 215 4.46 -9.89 2.75
N PHE A 216 3.84 -9.69 3.92
CA PHE A 216 4.58 -9.47 5.16
C PHE A 216 5.34 -10.73 5.60
N LEU A 217 4.80 -11.94 5.42
CA LEU A 217 5.52 -13.16 5.82
C LEU A 217 6.80 -13.39 5.01
N VAL A 218 6.86 -12.98 3.74
CA VAL A 218 8.11 -13.02 2.99
C VAL A 218 9.05 -11.89 3.46
N ALA A 219 8.49 -10.74 3.83
CA ALA A 219 9.24 -9.62 4.38
C ALA A 219 9.89 -9.94 5.74
N ASP A 220 9.21 -10.70 6.61
CA ASP A 220 9.73 -11.10 7.92
C ASP A 220 10.99 -11.99 7.82
N TYR A 221 11.19 -12.66 6.68
CA TYR A 221 12.41 -13.41 6.41
C TYR A 221 13.61 -12.49 6.05
N TRP A 222 13.37 -11.22 5.72
CA TRP A 222 14.37 -10.30 5.19
C TRP A 222 15.62 -10.14 6.08
N PRO A 223 15.53 -9.94 7.41
CA PRO A 223 16.73 -9.82 8.25
C PRO A 223 17.58 -11.09 8.21
N SER A 224 16.94 -12.26 8.24
CA SER A 224 17.62 -13.55 8.12
C SER A 224 18.29 -13.71 6.76
N PHE A 225 17.61 -13.32 5.68
CA PHE A 225 18.16 -13.30 4.33
C PHE A 225 19.41 -12.41 4.23
N VAL A 226 19.39 -11.21 4.82
CA VAL A 226 20.54 -10.30 4.84
C VAL A 226 21.69 -10.87 5.67
N MET A 227 21.41 -11.50 6.82
CA MET A 227 22.42 -12.21 7.61
C MET A 227 23.13 -13.27 6.78
N TYR A 228 22.38 -14.13 6.07
CA TYR A 228 22.95 -15.16 5.20
C TYR A 228 23.73 -14.58 4.03
N MET A 229 23.21 -13.55 3.36
CA MET A 229 23.88 -12.89 2.25
C MET A 229 25.24 -12.31 2.64
N LEU A 230 25.33 -11.69 3.83
CA LEU A 230 26.54 -11.02 4.30
C LEU A 230 27.46 -11.93 5.14
N GLY A 231 26.96 -13.07 5.60
CA GLY A 231 27.66 -13.92 6.57
C GLY A 231 27.86 -13.23 7.93
N ILE A 232 26.93 -12.36 8.33
CA ILE A 232 26.96 -11.58 9.57
C ILE A 232 25.82 -12.02 10.47
N TYR A 233 26.14 -12.39 11.71
CA TYR A 233 25.16 -12.90 12.69
C TYR A 233 25.40 -12.19 14.03
N PRO A 234 24.76 -11.04 14.27
CA PRO A 234 24.94 -10.29 15.51
C PRO A 234 24.37 -11.06 16.70
N SER A 235 24.88 -10.80 17.89
CA SER A 235 24.24 -11.30 19.11
C SER A 235 22.95 -10.54 19.40
N MET A 236 21.97 -11.21 20.03
CA MET A 236 20.73 -10.55 20.46
C MET A 236 21.01 -9.34 21.36
N CYS A 237 22.04 -9.40 22.21
CA CYS A 237 22.42 -8.28 23.07
C CYS A 237 22.85 -7.02 22.29
N GLU A 238 23.54 -7.17 21.15
CA GLU A 238 23.84 -6.02 20.29
C GLU A 238 22.55 -5.40 19.72
N LEU A 239 21.62 -6.24 19.24
CA LEU A 239 20.33 -5.79 18.69
C LEU A 239 19.48 -5.08 19.77
N ASP A 240 19.40 -5.64 20.97
CA ASP A 240 18.69 -5.04 22.10
C ASP A 240 19.29 -3.67 22.47
N GLY A 241 20.61 -3.56 22.45
CA GLY A 241 21.32 -2.29 22.67
C GLY A 241 21.02 -1.24 21.59
N ILE A 242 20.86 -1.66 20.34
CA ILE A 242 20.48 -0.78 19.23
C ILE A 242 19.04 -0.28 19.41
N THR A 243 18.08 -1.18 19.68
CA THR A 243 16.68 -0.81 19.94
C THR A 243 16.57 0.13 21.14
N ALA A 244 17.28 -0.15 22.24
CA ALA A 244 17.30 0.73 23.42
C ALA A 244 17.87 2.12 23.09
N ALA A 245 18.92 2.20 22.27
CA ALA A 245 19.49 3.47 21.83
C ALA A 245 18.52 4.25 20.93
N ALA A 246 17.76 3.58 20.07
CA ALA A 246 16.75 4.20 19.22
C ALA A 246 15.60 4.78 20.05
N ILE A 247 15.09 4.01 21.04
CA ILE A 247 14.08 4.50 21.99
C ILE A 247 14.62 5.74 22.71
N ALA A 248 15.80 5.66 23.32
CA ALA A 248 16.38 6.78 24.06
C ALA A 248 16.60 8.04 23.20
N ALA A 249 16.90 7.88 21.91
CA ALA A 249 17.10 9.00 20.99
C ALA A 249 15.78 9.67 20.55
N CYS A 250 14.67 8.92 20.53
CA CYS A 250 13.42 9.33 19.89
C CYS A 250 12.21 9.44 20.83
N ASP A 251 12.32 8.97 22.07
CA ASP A 251 11.32 9.10 23.14
C ASP A 251 10.79 10.54 23.26
N GLY A 252 11.69 11.50 23.43
CA GLY A 252 11.37 12.93 23.60
C GLY A 252 10.66 13.64 22.43
N LEU A 253 10.45 12.99 21.28
CA LEU A 253 9.93 13.65 20.06
C LEU A 253 8.43 13.95 20.14
N ASP A 254 7.69 13.27 21.02
CA ASP A 254 6.29 13.56 21.31
C ASP A 254 6.10 14.63 22.42
N GLY A 255 7.20 15.12 23.00
CA GLY A 255 7.23 16.09 24.09
C GLY A 255 7.28 15.49 25.49
N VAL A 256 7.36 14.16 25.63
CA VAL A 256 7.52 13.43 26.90
C VAL A 256 8.74 12.52 26.82
N ILE A 257 9.42 12.31 27.96
CA ILE A 257 10.47 11.29 28.08
C ILE A 257 9.98 10.29 29.12
N ASP A 258 9.52 9.14 28.65
CA ASP A 258 8.90 8.09 29.48
C ASP A 258 9.31 6.66 29.04
N GLY A 259 10.22 6.55 28.08
CA GLY A 259 10.65 5.28 27.50
C GLY A 259 9.68 4.73 26.45
N ILE A 260 8.73 5.51 25.96
CA ILE A 260 7.75 5.14 24.93
C ILE A 260 7.95 6.02 23.70
N MET A 261 8.29 5.39 22.57
CA MET A 261 8.32 6.09 21.29
C MET A 261 6.90 6.27 20.73
N SER A 262 6.22 7.38 21.04
CA SER A 262 4.85 7.64 20.54
C SER A 262 4.79 8.31 19.17
N ALA A 263 5.90 8.85 18.68
CA ALA A 263 6.00 9.46 17.36
C ALA A 263 7.13 8.82 16.54
N PRO A 264 7.05 7.52 16.19
CA PRO A 264 8.09 6.84 15.40
C PRO A 264 8.35 7.54 14.05
N GLY A 265 7.34 8.17 13.45
CA GLY A 265 7.47 9.01 12.25
C GLY A 265 8.26 10.31 12.45
N LEU A 266 8.77 10.62 13.64
CA LEU A 266 9.74 11.71 13.84
C LEU A 266 11.16 11.20 14.05
N CYS A 267 11.33 9.90 14.27
CA CYS A 267 12.61 9.32 14.61
C CYS A 267 13.52 9.26 13.38
N THR A 268 14.59 10.05 13.38
CA THR A 268 15.63 10.02 12.33
C THR A 268 16.86 9.21 12.72
N PHE A 269 16.81 8.54 13.88
CA PHE A 269 17.91 7.75 14.40
C PHE A 269 18.29 6.62 13.44
N GLN A 270 19.59 6.47 13.18
CA GLN A 270 20.14 5.42 12.35
C GLN A 270 20.91 4.40 13.19
N ALA A 271 20.80 3.11 12.87
CA ALA A 271 21.45 2.06 13.64
C ALA A 271 22.99 2.22 13.66
N ASN A 272 23.57 2.79 12.60
CA ASN A 272 25.01 3.02 12.51
C ASN A 272 25.56 3.98 13.58
N GLU A 273 24.72 4.83 14.18
CA GLU A 273 25.11 5.76 15.25
C GLU A 273 25.49 5.03 16.55
N THR A 274 25.20 3.74 16.63
CA THR A 274 25.49 2.89 17.79
C THR A 274 26.79 2.11 17.71
N VAL A 275 27.43 2.06 16.53
CA VAL A 275 28.66 1.29 16.33
C VAL A 275 29.74 1.69 17.35
N GLY A 276 30.33 0.70 18.01
CA GLY A 276 31.36 0.90 19.04
C GLY A 276 30.83 1.36 20.40
N ARG A 277 29.51 1.51 20.59
CA ARG A 277 28.93 1.71 21.93
C ARG A 277 29.03 0.42 22.73
N ASN A 278 29.34 0.54 24.02
CA ASN A 278 29.34 -0.58 24.96
C ASN A 278 27.93 -0.79 25.53
N VAL A 279 27.43 -2.02 25.48
CA VAL A 279 26.11 -2.43 25.96
C VAL A 279 26.27 -3.51 27.01
N THR A 280 25.50 -3.41 28.09
CA THR A 280 25.42 -4.44 29.13
C THR A 280 24.29 -5.41 28.79
N CYS A 281 24.62 -6.70 28.70
CA CYS A 281 23.69 -7.77 28.37
C CYS A 281 22.93 -8.26 29.62
N ALA A 282 21.86 -9.04 29.40
CA ALA A 282 21.07 -9.62 30.48
C ALA A 282 21.86 -10.55 31.41
N ASP A 283 22.94 -11.16 30.92
CA ASP A 283 23.87 -11.98 31.71
C ASP A 283 24.98 -11.16 32.39
N GLU A 284 24.82 -9.83 32.47
CA GLU A 284 25.77 -8.85 32.98
C GLU A 284 27.09 -8.75 32.19
N SER A 285 27.23 -9.48 31.08
CA SER A 285 28.36 -9.32 30.17
C SER A 285 28.29 -7.97 29.44
N SER A 286 29.40 -7.55 28.84
CA SER A 286 29.48 -6.32 28.05
C SER A 286 29.91 -6.63 26.63
N VAL A 287 29.19 -6.09 25.66
CA VAL A 287 29.47 -6.22 24.22
C VAL A 287 29.59 -4.85 23.59
N TYR A 288 30.43 -4.74 22.55
CA TYR A 288 30.46 -3.57 21.70
C TYR A 288 29.60 -3.82 20.48
N ILE A 289 28.72 -2.87 20.16
CA ILE A 289 27.88 -2.97 18.96
C ILE A 289 28.78 -2.94 17.72
N SER A 290 28.71 -4.00 16.91
CA SER A 290 29.45 -4.13 15.66
C SER A 290 28.77 -3.37 14.50
N ASP A 291 29.53 -3.05 13.45
CA ASP A 291 28.97 -2.58 12.18
C ASP A 291 27.93 -3.58 11.64
N GLY A 292 28.20 -4.87 11.81
CA GLY A 292 27.29 -5.95 11.40
C GLY A 292 25.94 -5.89 12.10
N ALA A 293 25.92 -5.69 13.42
CA ALA A 293 24.67 -5.53 14.17
C ALA A 293 23.88 -4.32 13.69
N ALA A 294 24.54 -3.18 13.46
CA ALA A 294 23.90 -1.98 12.93
C ALA A 294 23.30 -2.21 11.53
N ILE A 295 24.00 -2.93 10.64
CA ILE A 295 23.50 -3.28 9.30
C ILE A 295 22.23 -4.13 9.39
N ILE A 296 22.24 -5.18 10.21
CA ILE A 296 21.10 -6.09 10.35
C ILE A 296 19.90 -5.38 10.99
N ALA A 297 20.14 -4.56 12.03
CA ALA A 297 19.08 -3.79 12.66
C ALA A 297 18.44 -2.80 11.68
N GLN A 298 19.25 -2.07 10.91
CA GLN A 298 18.74 -1.15 9.89
C GLN A 298 17.94 -1.89 8.81
N ALA A 299 18.42 -3.06 8.35
CA ALA A 299 17.70 -3.86 7.37
C ALA A 299 16.33 -4.32 7.88
N ALA A 300 16.20 -4.64 9.17
CA ALA A 300 14.92 -4.98 9.79
C ALA A 300 13.97 -3.76 9.89
N TRP A 301 14.50 -2.56 10.08
CA TRP A 301 13.71 -1.32 10.14
C TRP A 301 13.27 -0.81 8.76
N ASP A 302 14.15 -0.89 7.76
CA ASP A 302 13.87 -0.43 6.41
C ASP A 302 12.89 -1.37 5.68
N GLY A 303 13.01 -2.68 5.91
CA GLY A 303 12.25 -3.71 5.22
C GLY A 303 12.88 -4.16 3.89
N PRO A 304 12.26 -5.15 3.21
CA PRO A 304 12.81 -5.71 1.99
C PRO A 304 12.74 -4.78 0.79
N THR A 305 13.75 -4.90 -0.05
CA THR A 305 13.84 -4.24 -1.36
C THR A 305 14.27 -5.23 -2.43
N SER A 306 13.77 -5.05 -3.65
CA SER A 306 14.06 -5.89 -4.81
C SER A 306 15.53 -5.82 -5.23
N ASP A 307 15.92 -6.66 -6.19
CA ASP A 307 17.28 -6.68 -6.72
C ASP A 307 17.73 -5.37 -7.40
N ASP A 308 16.79 -4.54 -7.87
CA ASP A 308 17.05 -3.18 -8.38
C ASP A 308 16.93 -2.08 -7.31
N GLY A 309 16.65 -2.43 -6.06
CA GLY A 309 16.51 -1.50 -4.94
C GLY A 309 15.12 -0.89 -4.78
N SER A 310 14.12 -1.30 -5.55
CA SER A 310 12.74 -0.85 -5.34
C SER A 310 12.14 -1.40 -4.04
N PHE A 311 11.23 -0.63 -3.44
CA PHE A 311 10.52 -1.01 -2.23
C PHE A 311 9.64 -2.27 -2.46
N LEU A 312 9.70 -3.24 -1.54
CA LEU A 312 8.81 -4.42 -1.55
C LEU A 312 7.81 -4.39 -0.40
N TRP A 313 8.27 -4.15 0.82
CA TRP A 313 7.42 -4.13 2.01
C TRP A 313 8.03 -3.33 3.16
N TYR A 314 7.19 -2.91 4.11
CA TYR A 314 7.60 -2.13 5.27
C TYR A 314 8.39 -2.97 6.28
N GLY A 315 9.46 -2.39 6.84
CA GLY A 315 10.13 -2.93 8.03
C GLY A 315 9.44 -2.54 9.33
N LEU A 316 10.04 -2.95 10.45
CA LEU A 316 9.53 -2.65 11.80
C LEU A 316 9.93 -1.24 12.25
N ASN A 317 9.20 -0.68 13.21
CA ASN A 317 9.61 0.59 13.82
C ASN A 317 10.90 0.40 14.65
N PRO A 318 11.75 1.44 14.79
CA PRO A 318 12.99 1.34 15.58
C PRO A 318 12.80 0.96 17.05
N SER A 319 11.60 1.21 17.61
CA SER A 319 11.21 0.80 18.96
C SER A 319 10.87 -0.68 19.11
N SER A 320 10.66 -1.40 18.01
CA SER A 320 10.31 -2.82 18.04
C SER A 320 11.54 -3.65 18.45
N PRO A 321 11.40 -4.56 19.42
CA PRO A 321 12.42 -5.57 19.68
C PRO A 321 12.67 -6.40 18.42
N LEU A 322 13.93 -6.54 17.99
CA LEU A 322 14.28 -7.34 16.82
C LEU A 322 14.54 -8.81 17.15
N SER A 323 14.85 -9.05 18.43
CA SER A 323 15.03 -10.36 19.04
C SER A 323 14.37 -10.36 20.42
N ILE A 324 13.72 -11.48 20.78
CA ILE A 324 13.18 -11.67 22.13
C ILE A 324 13.67 -13.02 22.64
N PRO A 325 14.58 -13.06 23.63
CA PRO A 325 15.05 -14.30 24.22
C PRO A 325 13.91 -15.18 24.70
N PHE A 326 13.96 -16.48 24.37
CA PHE A 326 12.92 -17.47 24.72
C PHE A 326 11.53 -17.19 24.14
N SER A 327 11.43 -16.30 23.15
CA SER A 327 10.24 -16.01 22.36
C SER A 327 10.60 -15.96 20.87
N ILE A 328 9.94 -15.10 20.10
CA ILE A 328 10.08 -14.97 18.65
C ILE A 328 10.45 -13.53 18.24
N GLY A 329 11.08 -13.39 17.08
CA GLY A 329 11.45 -12.11 16.47
C GLY A 329 12.00 -12.33 15.07
N ILE A 330 12.06 -11.29 14.25
CA ILE A 330 12.42 -11.41 12.82
C ILE A 330 13.94 -11.43 12.56
N ALA A 331 14.76 -11.01 13.52
CA ALA A 331 16.22 -10.99 13.44
C ALA A 331 16.89 -11.85 14.54
N MET A 332 16.27 -12.97 14.90
CA MET A 332 16.75 -13.87 15.95
C MET A 332 18.08 -14.56 15.59
N THR A 333 18.96 -14.71 16.58
CA THR A 333 20.21 -15.48 16.46
C THR A 333 20.43 -16.38 17.67
N THR A 334 21.14 -17.48 17.44
CA THR A 334 21.56 -18.43 18.48
C THR A 334 23.08 -18.51 18.50
N CYS A 335 23.68 -18.40 19.69
CA CYS A 335 25.13 -18.34 19.86
C CYS A 335 25.67 -19.57 20.59
N THR A 336 26.76 -20.14 20.08
CA THR A 336 27.43 -21.31 20.72
C THR A 336 28.32 -20.92 21.91
N SER A 337 28.62 -19.64 22.06
CA SER A 337 29.29 -19.03 23.19
C SER A 337 28.57 -17.72 23.54
N PRO A 338 28.67 -17.20 24.78
CA PRO A 338 28.00 -15.97 25.16
C PRO A 338 28.30 -14.85 24.16
N ASN A 339 27.25 -14.37 23.49
CA ASN A 339 27.27 -13.29 22.50
C ASN A 339 28.29 -13.46 21.36
N THR A 340 28.77 -14.67 21.08
CA THR A 340 29.79 -14.92 20.06
C THR A 340 29.54 -16.23 19.31
N ASN A 341 30.02 -16.29 18.06
CA ASN A 341 29.81 -17.42 17.16
C ASN A 341 28.33 -17.78 17.04
N CYS A 342 27.55 -16.80 16.57
CA CYS A 342 26.11 -16.85 16.41
C CYS A 342 25.72 -17.29 14.98
N THR A 343 24.52 -17.84 14.86
CA THR A 343 23.89 -18.23 13.60
C THR A 343 22.46 -17.70 13.56
N ALA A 344 21.97 -17.36 12.37
CA ALA A 344 20.59 -16.94 12.17
C ALA A 344 19.61 -18.03 12.62
N THR A 345 18.50 -17.62 13.23
CA THR A 345 17.38 -18.49 13.59
C THR A 345 16.13 -17.88 12.99
N PRO A 346 15.82 -18.18 11.70
CA PRO A 346 14.74 -17.52 10.99
C PRO A 346 13.39 -17.70 11.67
N TYR A 347 12.53 -16.69 11.54
CA TYR A 347 11.16 -16.75 12.05
C TYR A 347 10.40 -17.93 11.41
N PRO A 348 9.94 -18.94 12.18
CA PRO A 348 9.39 -20.17 11.62
C PRO A 348 8.20 -19.94 10.68
N LEU A 349 7.33 -18.97 10.99
CA LEU A 349 6.16 -18.65 10.18
C LEU A 349 6.54 -18.17 8.77
N ALA A 350 7.55 -17.30 8.68
CA ALA A 350 8.10 -16.83 7.42
C ALA A 350 8.79 -17.97 6.65
N LEU A 351 9.55 -18.81 7.35
CA LEU A 351 10.23 -19.97 6.76
C LEU A 351 9.24 -20.98 6.17
N ASP A 352 8.21 -21.34 6.92
CA ASP A 352 7.17 -22.30 6.49
C ASP A 352 6.35 -21.72 5.34
N TRP A 353 6.00 -20.44 5.38
CA TRP A 353 5.32 -19.77 4.27
C TRP A 353 6.12 -19.84 2.97
N ILE A 354 7.42 -19.50 3.03
CA ILE A 354 8.29 -19.54 1.85
C ILE A 354 8.50 -20.98 1.36
N THR A 355 8.84 -21.91 2.24
CA THR A 355 9.22 -23.27 1.85
C THR A 355 8.03 -24.15 1.49
N LEU A 356 6.95 -24.14 2.29
CA LEU A 356 5.81 -25.03 2.10
C LEU A 356 4.81 -24.48 1.07
N PHE A 357 4.54 -23.17 1.07
CA PHE A 357 3.53 -22.58 0.18
C PHE A 357 4.14 -21.99 -1.08
N VAL A 358 5.10 -21.08 -0.98
CA VAL A 358 5.62 -20.41 -2.19
C VAL A 358 6.45 -21.38 -3.03
N LEU A 359 7.46 -22.00 -2.42
CA LEU A 359 8.39 -22.91 -3.10
C LEU A 359 7.89 -24.35 -3.21
N LYS A 360 6.95 -24.76 -2.34
CA LYS A 360 6.37 -26.11 -2.31
C LYS A 360 7.45 -27.19 -2.11
N ASN A 361 8.50 -26.83 -1.38
CA ASN A 361 9.69 -27.63 -1.11
C ASN A 361 10.23 -27.33 0.30
N ALA A 362 9.84 -28.18 1.26
CA ALA A 362 10.25 -28.09 2.67
C ALA A 362 11.77 -28.18 2.89
N SER A 363 12.52 -28.74 1.94
CA SER A 363 13.98 -28.92 2.05
C SER A 363 14.78 -27.86 1.28
N PHE A 364 14.15 -26.79 0.82
CA PHE A 364 14.84 -25.75 0.07
C PHE A 364 15.87 -25.01 0.96
N PRO A 365 17.16 -24.91 0.55
CA PRO A 365 18.19 -24.26 1.35
C PRO A 365 18.10 -22.73 1.22
N LEU A 366 17.28 -22.09 2.07
CA LEU A 366 17.08 -20.64 2.05
C LEU A 366 18.36 -19.83 2.29
N GLU A 367 19.35 -20.43 2.96
CA GLU A 367 20.66 -19.84 3.28
C GLU A 367 21.45 -19.41 2.03
N ASN A 368 21.23 -20.06 0.89
CA ASN A 368 21.99 -19.85 -0.35
C ASN A 368 21.22 -19.02 -1.38
N MET A 369 20.12 -18.39 -0.97
CA MET A 369 19.24 -17.65 -1.86
C MET A 369 19.88 -16.34 -2.32
N THR A 370 19.75 -16.02 -3.61
CA THR A 370 20.16 -14.72 -4.17
C THR A 370 19.07 -13.67 -3.97
N ARG A 371 19.42 -12.37 -4.02
CA ARG A 371 18.44 -11.27 -3.94
C ARG A 371 17.40 -11.29 -5.06
N LYS A 372 17.80 -11.74 -6.25
CA LYS A 372 16.89 -11.95 -7.37
C LYS A 372 15.90 -13.08 -7.11
N GLU A 373 16.34 -14.17 -6.47
CA GLU A 373 15.43 -15.25 -6.06
C GLU A 373 14.50 -14.82 -4.95
N TYR A 374 14.98 -14.08 -3.95
CA TYR A 374 14.14 -13.48 -2.90
C TYR A 374 13.04 -12.62 -3.51
N THR A 375 13.40 -11.70 -4.42
CA THR A 375 12.45 -10.81 -5.12
C THR A 375 11.42 -11.62 -5.90
N ARG A 376 11.85 -12.68 -6.61
CA ARG A 376 10.94 -13.58 -7.32
C ARG A 376 9.97 -14.29 -6.37
N ILE A 377 10.45 -14.79 -5.22
CA ILE A 377 9.61 -15.47 -4.21
C ILE A 377 8.59 -14.49 -3.63
N PHE A 378 9.00 -13.27 -3.33
CA PHE A 378 8.09 -12.22 -2.85
C PHE A 378 6.93 -12.00 -3.84
N HIS A 379 7.24 -11.79 -5.12
CA HIS A 379 6.21 -11.63 -6.14
C HIS A 379 5.35 -12.89 -6.36
N SER A 380 5.96 -14.09 -6.37
CA SER A 380 5.21 -15.35 -6.47
C SER A 380 4.24 -15.53 -5.32
N SER A 381 4.63 -15.15 -4.09
CA SER A 381 3.75 -15.24 -2.92
C SER A 381 2.48 -14.40 -3.09
N ILE A 382 2.62 -13.15 -3.56
CA ILE A 382 1.49 -12.26 -3.84
C ILE A 382 0.63 -12.84 -4.97
N GLN A 383 1.26 -13.20 -6.09
CA GLN A 383 0.55 -13.66 -7.27
C GLN A 383 -0.29 -14.92 -7.01
N GLU A 384 0.22 -15.85 -6.21
CA GLU A 384 -0.44 -17.12 -5.95
C GLU A 384 -1.48 -17.04 -4.82
N PHE A 385 -1.24 -16.23 -3.78
CA PHE A 385 -1.99 -16.35 -2.52
C PHE A 385 -2.76 -15.11 -2.07
N ALA A 386 -2.59 -13.95 -2.72
CA ALA A 386 -3.27 -12.72 -2.31
C ALA A 386 -4.80 -12.87 -2.29
N SER A 387 -5.38 -13.57 -3.26
CA SER A 387 -6.84 -13.81 -3.37
C SER A 387 -7.40 -14.84 -2.37
N ILE A 388 -6.52 -15.60 -1.72
CA ILE A 388 -6.89 -16.65 -0.77
C ILE A 388 -6.81 -16.10 0.64
N ILE A 389 -5.61 -15.70 1.07
CA ILE A 389 -5.30 -15.33 2.47
C ILE A 389 -4.76 -13.91 2.64
N GLY A 390 -4.44 -13.21 1.54
CA GLY A 390 -3.88 -11.86 1.57
C GLY A 390 -4.70 -10.87 2.41
N THR A 391 -6.03 -10.98 2.39
CA THR A 391 -6.95 -10.19 3.24
C THR A 391 -6.72 -8.67 3.11
N SER A 392 -6.51 -8.20 1.88
CA SER A 392 -6.17 -6.81 1.58
C SER A 392 -7.16 -6.14 0.62
N ASP A 393 -8.39 -6.66 0.51
CA ASP A 393 -9.44 -5.98 -0.24
C ASP A 393 -9.86 -4.71 0.50
N THR A 394 -9.77 -3.59 -0.20
CA THR A 394 -10.02 -2.24 0.33
C THR A 394 -11.46 -1.80 0.09
N ASP A 395 -12.25 -2.56 -0.69
CA ASP A 395 -13.69 -2.35 -0.79
C ASP A 395 -14.41 -3.00 0.41
N LEU A 396 -14.85 -2.17 1.35
CA LEU A 396 -15.69 -2.58 2.49
C LEU A 396 -17.13 -2.09 2.36
N SER A 397 -17.58 -1.72 1.15
CA SER A 397 -18.91 -1.16 0.91
C SER A 397 -20.03 -2.10 1.40
N ALA A 398 -19.94 -3.39 1.08
CA ALA A 398 -20.93 -4.37 1.52
C ALA A 398 -21.00 -4.48 3.05
N TYR A 399 -19.86 -4.42 3.75
CA TYR A 399 -19.83 -4.43 5.22
C TYR A 399 -20.42 -3.14 5.82
N LYS A 400 -20.12 -1.99 5.22
CA LYS A 400 -20.74 -0.72 5.60
C LYS A 400 -22.26 -0.75 5.43
N GLU A 401 -22.76 -1.35 4.36
CA GLU A 401 -24.19 -1.47 4.04
C GLU A 401 -24.95 -2.36 5.04
N THR A 402 -24.31 -3.36 5.65
CA THR A 402 -24.92 -4.12 6.76
C THR A 402 -25.03 -3.31 8.05
N GLY A 403 -24.42 -2.13 8.11
CA GLY A 403 -24.30 -1.31 9.32
C GLY A 403 -23.18 -1.75 10.25
N GLY A 404 -22.34 -2.70 9.82
CA GLY A 404 -21.24 -3.26 10.60
C GLY A 404 -20.22 -2.21 11.07
N LYS A 405 -19.56 -2.49 12.21
CA LYS A 405 -18.53 -1.62 12.81
C LYS A 405 -17.23 -2.36 13.05
N ILE A 406 -16.10 -1.77 12.64
CA ILE A 406 -14.76 -2.27 12.89
C ILE A 406 -14.02 -1.28 13.79
N ILE A 407 -13.46 -1.80 14.88
CA ILE A 407 -12.36 -1.16 15.60
C ILE A 407 -11.11 -1.99 15.32
N SER A 408 -10.08 -1.34 14.80
CA SER A 408 -8.74 -1.93 14.70
C SER A 408 -7.75 -1.09 15.49
N TRP A 409 -6.76 -1.75 16.09
CA TRP A 409 -5.63 -1.08 16.71
C TRP A 409 -4.34 -1.86 16.47
N HIS A 410 -3.19 -1.17 16.47
CA HIS A 410 -1.90 -1.81 16.24
C HIS A 410 -0.82 -1.21 17.16
N GLY A 411 -0.03 -2.07 17.80
CA GLY A 411 1.12 -1.67 18.60
C GLY A 411 2.23 -1.05 17.74
N LEU A 412 2.73 0.12 18.12
CA LEU A 412 3.82 0.77 17.36
C LEU A 412 5.19 0.14 17.61
N ALA A 413 5.32 -0.73 18.62
CA ALA A 413 6.52 -1.52 18.88
C ALA A 413 6.31 -3.02 18.57
N ASP A 414 5.33 -3.35 17.72
CA ASP A 414 5.09 -4.73 17.27
C ASP A 414 6.36 -5.30 16.62
N PHE A 415 6.79 -6.46 17.10
CA PHE A 415 8.04 -7.13 16.71
C PHE A 415 7.85 -8.19 15.61
N LEU A 416 6.61 -8.40 15.14
CA LEU A 416 6.28 -9.35 14.09
C LEU A 416 5.64 -8.67 12.89
N ILE A 417 4.59 -7.89 13.11
CA ILE A 417 3.79 -7.31 12.04
C ILE A 417 4.05 -5.82 12.00
N SER A 418 4.54 -5.31 10.87
CA SER A 418 4.76 -3.87 10.74
C SER A 418 3.42 -3.11 10.83
N PRO A 419 3.26 -2.14 11.76
CA PRO A 419 2.05 -1.33 11.86
C PRO A 419 1.80 -0.51 10.59
N ASN A 420 2.85 -0.21 9.82
CA ASN A 420 2.74 0.51 8.55
C ASN A 420 1.93 -0.27 7.51
N GLY A 421 1.92 -1.61 7.55
CA GLY A 421 1.06 -2.42 6.69
C GLY A 421 -0.43 -2.28 7.00
N THR A 422 -0.79 -2.08 8.29
CA THR A 422 -2.17 -1.79 8.70
C THR A 422 -2.56 -0.36 8.34
N LEU A 423 -1.65 0.59 8.55
CA LEU A 423 -1.85 2.00 8.19
C LEU A 423 -2.06 2.19 6.67
N ASP A 424 -1.23 1.54 5.85
CA ASP A 424 -1.37 1.54 4.39
C ASP A 424 -2.74 0.99 3.95
N TYR A 425 -3.17 -0.14 4.52
CA TYR A 425 -4.49 -0.68 4.25
C TYR A 425 -5.62 0.29 4.65
N TYR A 426 -5.56 0.85 5.86
CA TYR A 426 -6.58 1.82 6.32
C TYR A 426 -6.66 3.04 5.41
N SER A 427 -5.50 3.57 5.00
CA SER A 427 -5.41 4.72 4.10
C SER A 427 -6.05 4.43 2.75
N LYS A 428 -5.80 3.25 2.17
CA LYS A 428 -6.43 2.81 0.91
C LYS A 428 -7.94 2.59 1.03
N VAL A 429 -8.44 2.12 2.17
CA VAL A 429 -9.89 2.08 2.42
C VAL A 429 -10.45 3.50 2.49
N GLN A 430 -9.76 4.43 3.16
CA GLN A 430 -10.18 5.83 3.25
C GLN A 430 -10.20 6.54 1.89
N GLU A 431 -9.22 6.26 1.02
CA GLU A 431 -9.18 6.78 -0.35
C GLU A 431 -10.40 6.33 -1.17
N ARG A 432 -10.90 5.11 -0.92
CA ARG A 432 -12.13 4.60 -1.54
C ARG A 432 -13.41 5.13 -0.91
N ASP A 433 -13.43 5.26 0.42
CA ASP A 433 -14.57 5.77 1.18
C ASP A 433 -14.15 6.86 2.16
N ALA A 434 -14.38 8.11 1.76
CA ALA A 434 -14.08 9.28 2.60
C ALA A 434 -14.82 9.26 3.96
N ASN A 435 -15.89 8.48 4.09
CA ASN A 435 -16.66 8.30 5.32
C ASN A 435 -16.27 7.02 6.07
N VAL A 436 -15.07 6.47 5.83
CA VAL A 436 -14.58 5.24 6.48
C VAL A 436 -14.76 5.27 8.00
N ARG A 437 -14.58 6.42 8.67
CA ARG A 437 -14.70 6.56 10.13
C ARG A 437 -16.12 6.33 10.68
N ASP A 438 -17.14 6.28 9.83
CA ASP A 438 -18.52 5.96 10.22
C ASP A 438 -18.72 4.47 10.49
N PHE A 439 -17.79 3.62 10.03
CA PHE A 439 -17.88 2.17 10.22
C PHE A 439 -16.54 1.48 10.50
N TYR A 440 -15.38 2.08 10.20
CA TYR A 440 -14.05 1.54 10.47
C TYR A 440 -13.13 2.60 11.10
N ARG A 441 -12.77 2.40 12.37
CA ARG A 441 -11.85 3.27 13.12
C ARG A 441 -10.57 2.52 13.48
N PHE A 442 -9.43 3.16 13.18
CA PHE A 442 -8.10 2.67 13.47
C PHE A 442 -7.43 3.49 14.58
N PHE A 443 -6.70 2.82 15.47
CA PHE A 443 -6.00 3.42 16.61
C PHE A 443 -4.55 2.91 16.68
N GLU A 444 -3.59 3.81 16.77
CA GLU A 444 -2.19 3.45 17.01
C GLU A 444 -1.94 3.34 18.51
N ALA A 445 -1.17 2.33 18.94
CA ALA A 445 -0.83 2.09 20.35
C ALA A 445 0.69 2.21 20.59
N PRO A 446 1.19 3.42 20.91
CA PRO A 446 2.59 3.68 21.26
C PRO A 446 3.18 2.73 22.29
N GLY A 447 4.38 2.19 22.02
CA GLY A 447 5.12 1.33 22.94
C GLY A 447 4.51 -0.05 23.23
N VAL A 448 3.35 -0.35 22.64
CA VAL A 448 2.71 -1.67 22.73
C VAL A 448 3.36 -2.58 21.68
N GLN A 449 3.67 -3.81 22.08
CA GLN A 449 4.26 -4.83 21.21
C GLN A 449 3.16 -5.63 20.50
N HIS A 450 3.45 -6.87 20.08
CA HIS A 450 2.50 -7.69 19.34
C HIS A 450 1.33 -8.12 20.23
N CYS A 451 0.11 -7.69 19.89
CA CYS A 451 -1.15 -7.99 20.60
C CYS A 451 -1.27 -7.52 22.07
N GLY A 452 -0.21 -6.93 22.61
CA GLY A 452 -0.09 -6.60 24.02
C GLY A 452 1.38 -6.33 24.37
N ASP A 453 1.70 -6.47 25.66
CA ASP A 453 3.06 -6.27 26.19
C ASP A 453 3.71 -4.91 25.83
N GLY A 454 5.00 -4.80 26.12
CA GLY A 454 5.76 -3.56 26.01
C GLY A 454 5.48 -2.59 27.16
N ASN A 455 6.08 -1.41 27.06
CA ASN A 455 5.94 -0.34 28.07
C ASN A 455 4.73 0.55 27.82
N GLY A 456 4.08 0.38 26.65
CA GLY A 456 2.99 1.22 26.19
C GLY A 456 1.61 0.88 26.78
N PRO A 457 0.66 1.83 26.74
CA PRO A 457 -0.72 1.59 27.11
C PRO A 457 -1.51 0.92 25.97
N PHE A 458 -2.14 -0.23 26.24
CA PHE A 458 -3.00 -0.95 25.28
C PHE A 458 -4.51 -0.87 25.63
N PRO A 459 -5.42 -0.93 24.65
CA PRO A 459 -6.83 -0.60 24.86
C PRO A 459 -7.71 -1.80 25.25
N GLU A 460 -7.65 -2.24 26.51
CA GLU A 460 -8.44 -3.39 27.01
C GLU A 460 -9.95 -3.29 26.83
N ALA A 461 -10.49 -2.07 26.93
CA ALA A 461 -11.92 -1.84 26.86
C ALA A 461 -12.42 -1.66 25.41
N ALA A 462 -11.57 -1.94 24.40
CA ALA A 462 -11.92 -1.75 22.99
C ALA A 462 -13.16 -2.56 22.57
N LEU A 463 -13.35 -3.77 23.10
CA LEU A 463 -14.55 -4.57 22.83
C LEU A 463 -15.81 -3.90 23.39
N GLY A 464 -15.75 -3.36 24.60
CA GLY A 464 -16.87 -2.62 25.19
C GLY A 464 -17.21 -1.33 24.42
N ALA A 465 -16.20 -0.66 23.87
CA ALA A 465 -16.38 0.48 22.97
C ALA A 465 -17.06 0.07 21.66
N LEU A 466 -16.66 -1.07 21.08
CA LEU A 466 -17.27 -1.64 19.88
C LEU A 466 -18.75 -2.00 20.12
N VAL A 467 -19.06 -2.67 21.23
CA VAL A 467 -20.45 -2.99 21.63
C VAL A 467 -21.28 -1.71 21.76
N SER A 468 -20.73 -0.67 22.39
CA SER A 468 -21.42 0.62 22.53
C SER A 468 -21.64 1.31 21.18
N TRP A 469 -20.72 1.14 20.22
CA TRP A 469 -20.88 1.67 18.88
C TRP A 469 -21.97 0.94 18.10
N VAL A 470 -21.95 -0.40 18.11
CA VAL A 470 -22.92 -1.24 17.40
C VAL A 470 -24.33 -1.05 17.95
N GLU A 471 -24.51 -1.14 19.28
CA GLU A 471 -25.84 -1.23 19.88
C GLU A 471 -26.45 0.14 20.22
N LYS A 472 -25.62 1.16 20.43
CA LYS A 472 -26.05 2.49 20.89
C LYS A 472 -25.66 3.62 19.93
N GLY A 473 -24.93 3.32 18.86
CA GLY A 473 -24.44 4.33 17.92
C GLY A 473 -23.35 5.25 18.50
N ILE A 474 -22.72 4.87 19.62
CA ILE A 474 -21.71 5.68 20.30
C ILE A 474 -20.32 5.30 19.77
N ALA A 475 -19.88 6.01 18.74
CA ALA A 475 -18.59 5.76 18.11
C ALA A 475 -17.43 6.30 18.97
N PRO A 476 -16.37 5.52 19.24
CA PRO A 476 -15.27 5.96 20.10
C PRO A 476 -14.34 6.91 19.35
N ASN A 477 -14.21 8.15 19.82
CA ASN A 477 -13.21 9.09 19.29
C ASN A 477 -11.82 8.81 19.88
N VAL A 478 -11.79 8.15 21.03
CA VAL A 478 -10.61 7.64 21.71
C VAL A 478 -10.88 6.26 22.31
N LEU A 479 -9.82 5.50 22.57
CA LEU A 479 -9.86 4.30 23.39
C LEU A 479 -9.06 4.51 24.66
N ALA A 480 -9.66 4.27 25.82
CA ALA A 480 -8.92 4.25 27.07
C ALA A 480 -7.91 3.08 27.04
N ALA A 481 -6.66 3.35 27.38
CA ALA A 481 -5.59 2.36 27.35
C ALA A 481 -4.67 2.49 28.58
N LYS A 482 -4.09 1.35 28.95
CA LYS A 482 -3.28 1.20 30.17
C LYS A 482 -2.11 0.23 29.94
N SER A 483 -0.94 0.53 30.50
CA SER A 483 0.22 -0.36 30.42
C SER A 483 0.14 -1.48 31.47
N LEU A 484 0.93 -2.52 31.30
CA LEU A 484 1.23 -3.43 32.40
C LEU A 484 2.00 -2.68 33.51
N PRO A 485 1.89 -3.10 34.78
CA PRO A 485 2.70 -2.55 35.85
C PRO A 485 4.20 -2.75 35.56
N GLY A 486 4.96 -1.67 35.61
CA GLY A 486 6.43 -1.70 35.53
C GLY A 486 7.06 -2.39 36.75
N VAL A 487 8.38 -2.56 36.72
CA VAL A 487 9.15 -3.19 37.82
C VAL A 487 8.97 -2.43 39.14
N ASP A 488 8.80 -1.11 39.07
CA ASP A 488 8.52 -0.22 40.20
C ASP A 488 7.03 -0.12 40.56
N GLY A 489 6.16 -0.85 39.85
CA GLY A 489 4.71 -0.82 39.99
C GLY A 489 4.03 0.38 39.30
N SER A 490 4.77 1.21 38.56
CA SER A 490 4.20 2.31 37.78
C SER A 490 3.31 1.79 36.66
N VAL A 491 2.29 2.56 36.30
CA VAL A 491 1.40 2.25 35.18
C VAL A 491 1.13 3.52 34.38
N VAL A 492 1.21 3.42 33.06
CA VAL A 492 0.88 4.49 32.12
C VAL A 492 -0.59 4.35 31.72
N GLU A 493 -1.39 5.40 31.92
CA GLU A 493 -2.80 5.49 31.49
C GLU A 493 -2.96 6.62 30.47
N ARG A 494 -3.29 6.27 29.22
CA ARG A 494 -3.46 7.25 28.13
C ARG A 494 -4.60 6.84 27.21
N ASN A 495 -5.27 7.82 26.64
CA ASN A 495 -6.22 7.57 25.58
C ASN A 495 -5.48 7.41 24.24
N LEU A 496 -5.84 6.38 23.47
CA LEU A 496 -5.43 6.22 22.08
C LEU A 496 -6.35 7.04 21.19
N CYS A 497 -5.76 7.85 20.32
CA CYS A 497 -6.49 8.71 19.40
C CYS A 497 -6.90 7.94 18.13
N VAL A 498 -8.09 8.27 17.60
CA VAL A 498 -8.49 7.74 16.28
C VAL A 498 -7.60 8.34 15.20
N TRP A 499 -7.00 7.51 14.36
CA TRP A 499 -6.12 7.95 13.30
C TRP A 499 -6.84 8.92 12.32
N PRO A 500 -6.17 10.01 11.85
CA PRO A 500 -4.76 10.40 12.02
C PRO A 500 -4.53 11.34 13.20
N LEU A 501 -5.45 11.40 14.17
CA LEU A 501 -5.19 12.17 15.39
C LEU A 501 -4.11 11.47 16.20
N VAL A 502 -3.25 12.27 16.81
CA VAL A 502 -2.17 11.83 17.69
C VAL A 502 -2.34 12.44 19.07
N ALA A 503 -1.88 11.75 20.11
CA ALA A 503 -1.82 12.30 21.45
C ALA A 503 -0.72 13.38 21.52
N ALA A 504 -1.00 14.51 22.17
CA ALA A 504 -0.02 15.56 22.42
C ALA A 504 0.05 15.86 23.92
N TYR A 505 1.27 15.97 24.45
CA TYR A 505 1.48 16.33 25.85
C TYR A 505 1.42 17.86 26.03
N LEU A 506 0.51 18.33 26.89
CA LEU A 506 0.28 19.75 27.15
C LEU A 506 0.70 20.18 28.58
N GLY A 507 1.34 19.28 29.33
CA GLY A 507 1.69 19.45 30.75
C GLY A 507 0.83 18.61 31.70
N GLY A 508 1.32 18.41 32.93
CA GLY A 508 0.69 17.53 33.94
C GLY A 508 1.53 16.28 34.22
N ASP A 509 0.94 15.29 34.89
CA ASP A 509 1.62 14.00 35.10
C ASP A 509 1.73 13.25 33.77
N PRO A 510 2.93 12.99 33.23
CA PRO A 510 3.11 12.27 31.96
C PRO A 510 2.48 10.87 32.01
N MET A 511 2.33 10.25 33.19
CA MET A 511 1.73 8.92 33.32
C MET A 511 0.21 8.91 33.13
N VAL A 512 -0.45 10.08 33.12
CA VAL A 512 -1.92 10.22 33.04
C VAL A 512 -2.37 11.21 31.96
N ALA A 513 -1.50 12.16 31.57
CA ALA A 513 -1.86 13.28 30.72
C ALA A 513 -2.05 12.85 29.26
N SER A 514 -3.31 12.86 28.80
CA SER A 514 -3.64 12.90 27.37
C SER A 514 -4.78 13.90 27.15
N ARG A 515 -4.64 14.76 26.14
CA ARG A 515 -5.75 15.57 25.63
C ARG A 515 -5.72 15.53 24.10
N ASP A 516 -6.85 15.20 23.50
CA ASP A 516 -6.99 15.10 22.05
C ASP A 516 -6.77 16.48 21.43
N VAL A 517 -5.77 16.58 20.57
CA VAL A 517 -5.57 17.76 19.73
C VAL A 517 -5.95 17.35 18.32
N GLU A 518 -7.03 17.95 17.80
CA GLU A 518 -7.31 17.91 16.37
C GLU A 518 -6.07 18.45 15.69
N GLY A 519 -5.42 17.62 14.87
CA GLY A 519 -4.21 18.00 14.14
C GLY A 519 -4.51 19.20 13.26
N LYS A 520 -4.37 20.41 13.82
CA LYS A 520 -4.24 21.62 13.01
C LYS A 520 -3.07 21.36 12.07
N GLU A 521 -3.23 21.77 10.82
CA GLU A 521 -2.35 21.62 9.65
C GLU A 521 -0.89 22.13 9.82
N THR A 522 -0.39 22.22 11.04
CA THR A 522 0.98 22.57 11.38
C THR A 522 1.55 21.49 12.29
N HIS A 523 2.39 20.65 11.69
CA HIS A 523 3.43 19.77 12.26
C HIS A 523 3.14 18.30 12.61
N PHE A 524 1.93 17.82 12.89
CA PHE A 524 1.77 16.40 13.31
C PHE A 524 1.09 15.46 12.29
N THR A 525 0.25 15.98 11.38
CA THR A 525 -0.51 15.16 10.42
C THR A 525 0.26 14.71 9.17
N ASN A 526 1.44 15.28 8.90
CA ASN A 526 2.32 14.88 7.80
C ASN A 526 3.35 13.80 8.18
N LEU A 527 3.39 13.35 9.44
CA LEU A 527 4.54 12.63 9.98
C LEU A 527 4.52 11.12 9.74
N ASN A 528 3.34 10.50 9.68
CA ASN A 528 3.22 9.08 9.30
C ASN A 528 3.23 8.91 7.77
N HIS A 529 2.80 9.92 7.00
CA HIS A 529 2.98 9.96 5.53
C HIS A 529 4.47 10.07 5.16
N GLN A 530 5.25 10.83 5.94
CA GLN A 530 6.71 10.85 5.79
C GLN A 530 7.38 9.51 6.12
N GLN A 531 6.75 8.57 6.83
CA GLN A 531 7.35 7.24 7.08
C GLN A 531 7.12 6.31 5.88
N LEU A 532 5.97 6.44 5.19
CA LEU A 532 5.73 5.86 3.86
C LEU A 532 6.71 6.43 2.82
N GLU A 533 6.93 7.75 2.82
CA GLU A 533 7.84 8.44 1.89
C GLU A 533 9.33 8.27 2.25
N ARG A 534 9.71 8.23 3.54
CA ARG A 534 11.12 8.02 3.97
C ARG A 534 11.61 6.60 3.74
N ASN A 535 10.75 5.59 3.73
CA ASN A 535 11.16 4.24 3.32
C ASN A 535 11.42 4.17 1.79
N GLU A 536 10.83 5.07 0.99
CA GLU A 536 11.25 5.29 -0.40
C GLU A 536 12.55 6.13 -0.51
N GLU A 537 12.83 7.05 0.43
CA GLU A 537 14.01 7.94 0.39
C GLU A 537 15.28 7.39 1.09
N SER A 538 15.15 6.49 2.09
CA SER A 538 16.22 5.91 2.94
C SER A 538 17.25 5.08 2.15
N ILE A 539 16.87 4.56 0.98
CA ILE A 539 17.67 3.65 0.16
C ILE A 539 18.86 4.36 -0.54
N ASN A 540 18.94 5.69 -0.50
CA ASN A 540 20.04 6.43 -1.13
C ASN A 540 21.33 6.53 -0.30
N HIS A 541 21.41 6.00 0.93
CA HIS A 541 22.58 6.18 1.81
C HIS A 541 23.63 5.05 1.80
N TRP A 542 23.42 3.95 1.08
CA TRP A 542 24.36 2.80 1.10
C TRP A 542 25.18 2.60 -0.19
N ALA A 543 25.33 3.66 -1.00
CA ALA A 543 26.16 3.66 -2.21
C ALA A 543 27.47 4.46 -2.10
N LEU A 544 27.84 4.98 -0.91
CA LEU A 544 28.98 5.89 -0.77
C LEU A 544 29.97 5.47 0.33
N ALA A 545 30.40 4.21 0.30
CA ALA A 545 31.72 3.86 0.85
C ALA A 545 32.79 4.21 -0.19
N GLY A 546 33.15 5.50 -0.25
CA GLY A 546 34.32 5.96 -0.97
C GLY A 546 34.14 7.26 -1.73
N VAL A 547 34.12 8.40 -1.03
CA VAL A 547 34.89 9.62 -1.35
C VAL A 547 34.91 10.49 -0.08
N TYR A 548 35.99 10.39 0.70
CA TYR A 548 36.35 11.46 1.65
C TYR A 548 37.03 12.57 0.85
N GLU A 549 36.32 13.66 0.57
CA GLU A 549 36.84 15.03 0.51
C GLU A 549 35.72 16.01 0.14
N LEU A 550 35.77 17.22 0.72
CA LEU A 550 34.86 18.37 0.54
C LEU A 550 33.70 18.49 1.55
N ALA A 551 34.04 18.43 2.83
CA ALA A 551 33.37 19.29 3.82
C ALA A 551 33.87 20.74 3.63
N THR A 552 33.10 21.57 2.93
CA THR A 552 33.00 23.04 3.10
C THR A 552 32.16 23.60 1.96
N LEU A 553 30.94 24.04 2.25
CA LEU A 553 30.24 25.21 1.67
C LEU A 553 28.76 25.20 2.11
N ASN A 554 28.51 25.67 3.33
CA ASN A 554 27.24 26.32 3.65
C ASN A 554 27.20 27.62 2.85
N ASN A 555 26.35 27.71 1.82
CA ASN A 555 25.73 28.94 1.33
C ASN A 555 24.68 28.60 0.27
N TRP A 556 23.42 28.90 0.57
CA TRP A 556 22.38 29.08 -0.45
C TRP A 556 22.81 30.18 -1.43
N PRO A 557 22.73 29.98 -2.76
CA PRO A 557 22.85 31.11 -3.67
C PRO A 557 21.50 31.83 -3.74
N GLN A 558 21.52 33.06 -3.24
CA GLN A 558 20.63 34.13 -3.73
C GLN A 558 20.67 34.15 -5.27
N ARG A 559 19.50 34.46 -5.87
CA ARG A 559 19.30 34.64 -7.32
C ARG A 559 20.45 35.44 -7.93
N ALA A 560 21.22 34.81 -8.81
CA ALA A 560 22.15 35.45 -9.72
C ALA A 560 21.65 35.23 -11.15
N CYS A 561 21.42 36.31 -11.90
CA CYS A 561 21.03 36.28 -13.31
C CYS A 561 22.12 35.57 -14.14
N THR A 562 21.84 34.37 -14.60
CA THR A 562 22.69 33.62 -15.53
C THR A 562 22.13 33.72 -16.95
N ALA A 563 23.02 33.98 -17.92
CA ALA A 563 22.66 34.10 -19.33
C ALA A 563 21.99 32.83 -19.87
N VAL A 564 21.00 32.99 -20.76
CA VAL A 564 20.30 31.88 -21.42
C VAL A 564 21.32 31.00 -22.18
N PRO A 565 21.42 29.70 -21.89
CA PRO A 565 22.43 28.83 -22.50
C PRO A 565 22.15 28.57 -23.99
N GLU A 566 23.20 28.29 -24.78
CA GLU A 566 23.04 27.86 -26.18
C GLU A 566 22.30 26.52 -26.28
N LEU A 567 21.45 26.40 -27.31
CA LEU A 567 20.83 25.12 -27.64
C LEU A 567 21.90 24.10 -28.09
N PRO A 568 21.74 22.81 -27.74
CA PRO A 568 22.64 21.74 -28.19
C PRO A 568 22.75 21.71 -29.72
N SER A 569 23.93 21.36 -30.24
CA SER A 569 24.18 21.26 -31.70
C SER A 569 23.22 20.29 -32.41
N GLU A 570 22.76 19.27 -31.70
CA GLU A 570 21.86 18.22 -32.17
C GLU A 570 20.37 18.55 -32.03
N THR A 571 20.01 19.78 -31.63
CA THR A 571 18.61 20.19 -31.38
C THR A 571 17.66 19.84 -32.53
N TRP A 572 18.08 20.07 -33.77
CA TRP A 572 17.28 19.73 -34.96
C TRP A 572 16.95 18.24 -35.05
N HIS A 573 17.93 17.40 -34.75
CA HIS A 573 17.76 15.95 -34.74
C HIS A 573 16.84 15.51 -33.60
N LEU A 574 16.99 16.08 -32.40
CA LEU A 574 16.14 15.78 -31.25
C LEU A 574 14.68 16.21 -31.50
N LEU A 575 14.45 17.34 -32.16
CA LEU A 575 13.10 17.77 -32.55
C LEU A 575 12.46 16.82 -33.57
N ASP A 576 13.22 16.32 -34.54
CA ASP A 576 12.73 15.30 -35.49
C ASP A 576 12.35 13.99 -34.77
N VAL A 577 13.15 13.56 -33.79
CA VAL A 577 12.82 12.40 -32.94
C VAL A 577 11.52 12.64 -32.16
N TYR A 578 11.39 13.80 -31.52
CA TYR A 578 10.17 14.17 -30.79
C TYR A 578 8.92 14.11 -31.70
N PHE A 579 8.98 14.73 -32.89
CA PHE A 579 7.85 14.76 -33.81
C PHE A 579 7.54 13.39 -34.43
N SER A 580 8.54 12.54 -34.61
CA SER A 580 8.36 11.22 -35.20
C SER A 580 7.79 10.21 -34.22
N TYR A 581 8.26 10.21 -32.97
CA TYR A 581 7.98 9.15 -32.01
C TYR A 581 7.07 9.53 -30.85
N THR A 582 6.86 10.83 -30.59
CA THR A 582 6.08 11.28 -29.43
C THR A 582 4.85 12.08 -29.86
N HIS A 583 5.04 13.05 -30.75
CA HIS A 583 3.94 13.93 -31.19
C HIS A 583 2.78 13.20 -31.85
N CYS A 584 3.05 12.09 -32.54
CA CYS A 584 2.04 11.29 -33.26
C CYS A 584 0.97 10.67 -32.34
N TRP A 585 1.30 10.37 -31.09
CA TRP A 585 0.35 9.86 -30.08
C TRP A 585 0.14 10.82 -28.89
N LEU A 586 1.00 11.83 -28.72
CA LEU A 586 0.83 12.95 -27.78
C LEU A 586 0.91 14.31 -28.49
N PRO A 587 -0.11 14.71 -29.27
CA PRO A 587 -0.10 15.94 -30.08
C PRO A 587 -0.48 17.17 -29.24
N ILE A 588 0.21 17.39 -28.12
CA ILE A 588 -0.05 18.53 -27.23
C ILE A 588 0.69 19.80 -27.67
N VAL A 589 1.62 19.70 -28.63
CA VAL A 589 2.43 20.80 -29.17
C VAL A 589 2.12 20.99 -30.65
N GLU A 590 2.32 22.19 -31.17
CA GLU A 590 2.13 22.49 -32.59
C GLU A 590 3.49 22.59 -33.27
N LYS A 591 3.71 21.74 -34.28
CA LYS A 591 5.03 21.57 -34.91
C LYS A 591 5.64 22.88 -35.38
N HIS A 592 4.83 23.76 -35.96
CA HIS A 592 5.28 25.04 -36.47
C HIS A 592 5.77 26.01 -35.38
N ASP A 593 5.23 25.97 -34.16
CA ASP A 593 5.70 26.90 -33.12
C ASP A 593 6.97 26.41 -32.47
N LEU A 594 7.09 25.11 -32.18
CA LEU A 594 8.30 24.58 -31.56
C LEU A 594 9.54 24.80 -32.45
N LEU A 595 9.36 24.64 -33.78
CA LEU A 595 10.39 24.95 -34.77
C LEU A 595 10.64 26.46 -34.90
N ARG A 596 9.60 27.30 -34.81
CA ARG A 596 9.77 28.76 -34.80
C ARG A 596 10.57 29.20 -33.56
N ILE A 597 10.23 28.67 -32.38
CA ILE A 597 10.92 28.95 -31.11
C ILE A 597 12.38 28.53 -31.20
N SER A 598 12.70 27.34 -31.74
CA SER A 598 14.09 26.90 -31.89
C SER A 598 14.91 27.78 -32.84
N TYR A 599 14.32 28.28 -33.94
CA TYR A 599 14.98 29.25 -34.82
C TYR A 599 15.20 30.62 -34.14
N GLN A 600 14.22 31.09 -33.37
CA GLN A 600 14.24 32.39 -32.72
C GLN A 600 15.05 32.41 -31.41
N TYR A 601 15.38 31.24 -30.87
CA TYR A 601 16.11 31.09 -29.60
C TYR A 601 17.44 31.86 -29.56
N SER A 602 18.20 31.85 -30.66
CA SER A 602 19.45 32.60 -30.79
C SER A 602 19.28 34.13 -30.75
N GLN A 603 18.18 34.64 -31.29
CA GLN A 603 17.88 36.07 -31.33
C GLN A 603 17.38 36.60 -29.98
N ILE A 604 16.67 35.76 -29.22
CA ILE A 604 16.14 36.11 -27.89
C ILE A 604 17.26 36.13 -26.85
N ARG A 605 18.23 35.20 -26.94
CA ARG A 605 19.45 35.19 -26.11
C ARG A 605 20.19 36.54 -26.15
N ASP A 606 20.29 37.15 -27.31
CA ASP A 606 21.03 38.41 -27.50
C ASP A 606 20.20 39.66 -27.11
N SER A 607 18.89 39.51 -26.86
CA SER A 607 17.96 40.61 -26.59
C SER A 607 17.79 41.00 -25.12
N GLY A 608 18.29 40.18 -24.18
CA GLY A 608 18.36 40.52 -22.75
C GLY A 608 17.03 40.76 -22.04
N THR A 609 15.89 40.44 -22.66
CA THR A 609 14.57 40.56 -22.02
C THR A 609 14.38 39.44 -20.99
N GLU A 610 14.36 39.79 -19.71
CA GLU A 610 14.01 38.89 -18.60
C GLU A 610 12.58 38.36 -18.78
N GLY A 611 12.47 37.07 -19.08
CA GLY A 611 11.20 36.37 -19.18
C GLY A 611 11.41 34.98 -19.76
N PHE A 612 11.69 34.00 -18.90
CA PHE A 612 11.60 32.59 -19.25
C PHE A 612 10.14 32.27 -19.60
N SER A 613 9.76 32.37 -20.88
CA SER A 613 8.40 32.04 -21.31
C SER A 613 8.21 30.52 -21.29
N GLY A 614 6.97 30.05 -21.12
CA GLY A 614 6.72 28.62 -21.10
C GLY A 614 7.01 27.95 -22.45
N ASP A 615 7.06 28.72 -23.54
CA ASP A 615 7.55 28.26 -24.85
C ASP A 615 9.01 27.76 -24.81
N HIS A 616 9.87 28.37 -23.97
CA HIS A 616 11.25 27.92 -23.78
C HIS A 616 11.32 26.67 -22.90
N ALA A 617 10.54 26.64 -21.81
CA ALA A 617 10.41 25.45 -20.99
C ALA A 617 9.93 24.24 -21.82
N LEU A 618 8.98 24.49 -22.73
CA LEU A 618 8.46 23.50 -23.66
C LEU A 618 9.51 22.99 -24.64
N LEU A 619 10.28 23.90 -25.26
CA LEU A 619 11.36 23.53 -26.17
C LEU A 619 12.38 22.62 -25.48
N TRP A 620 12.85 23.00 -24.29
CA TRP A 620 13.82 22.22 -23.52
C TRP A 620 13.27 20.88 -23.05
N ALA A 621 12.00 20.82 -22.62
CA ALA A 621 11.35 19.57 -22.25
C ALA A 621 11.25 18.59 -23.44
N ALA A 622 10.90 19.09 -24.63
CA ALA A 622 10.80 18.27 -25.84
C ALA A 622 12.15 17.67 -26.25
N ILE A 623 13.22 18.46 -26.28
CA ILE A 623 14.55 17.95 -26.63
C ILE A 623 15.16 17.06 -25.55
N ALA A 624 14.87 17.32 -24.27
CA ALA A 624 15.27 16.45 -23.16
C ALA A 624 14.63 15.06 -23.29
N TYR A 625 13.32 15.00 -23.49
CA TYR A 625 12.60 13.74 -23.64
C TYR A 625 13.03 12.98 -24.90
N ALA A 626 13.20 13.67 -26.03
CA ALA A 626 13.74 13.07 -27.24
C ALA A 626 15.13 12.48 -27.02
N LYS A 627 15.99 13.13 -26.21
CA LYS A 627 17.32 12.63 -25.87
C LYS A 627 17.27 11.41 -24.94
N PHE A 628 16.25 11.30 -24.09
CA PHE A 628 15.98 10.12 -23.26
C PHE A 628 15.49 8.91 -24.07
N GLN A 629 14.95 9.10 -25.28
CA GLN A 629 14.52 8.00 -26.14
C GLN A 629 15.71 7.28 -26.79
N HIS A 630 16.51 6.57 -25.97
CA HIS A 630 17.76 5.93 -26.37
C HIS A 630 17.62 4.93 -27.54
N ARG A 631 16.51 4.17 -27.60
CA ARG A 631 16.21 3.26 -28.72
C ARG A 631 15.93 3.96 -30.05
N ALA A 632 15.40 5.18 -30.04
CA ALA A 632 15.07 5.94 -31.25
C ALA A 632 16.32 6.62 -31.85
N ILE A 633 17.24 7.08 -31.00
CA ILE A 633 18.48 7.76 -31.40
C ILE A 633 19.48 6.80 -32.05
N ASN A 634 19.58 5.56 -31.55
CA ASN A 634 20.55 4.58 -32.05
C ASN A 634 20.18 3.97 -33.42
N ASN A 635 18.95 4.16 -33.90
CA ASN A 635 18.45 3.58 -35.15
C ASN A 635 18.36 4.58 -36.31
N ILE A 636 18.82 5.82 -36.13
CA ILE A 636 18.73 6.89 -37.14
C ILE A 636 20.15 7.41 -37.46
N PRO A 637 20.54 7.59 -38.74
CA PRO A 637 21.89 8.05 -39.10
C PRO A 637 22.21 9.42 -38.47
N HIS A 638 23.34 9.50 -37.76
CA HIS A 638 23.79 10.74 -37.12
C HIS A 638 24.00 11.88 -38.13
N ALA A 639 23.52 13.08 -37.80
CA ALA A 639 23.87 14.30 -38.51
C ALA A 639 25.33 14.68 -38.20
N VAL A 640 26.15 14.83 -39.24
CA VAL A 640 27.57 15.19 -39.13
C VAL A 640 27.68 16.69 -38.86
N GLY A 641 27.99 17.06 -37.63
CA GLY A 641 28.25 18.44 -37.20
C GLY A 641 29.32 18.49 -36.11
N LEU A 642 30.12 19.56 -36.11
CA LEU A 642 31.20 19.78 -35.16
C LEU A 642 30.65 19.89 -33.73
N VAL A 643 31.07 18.96 -32.87
CA VAL A 643 30.69 18.89 -31.45
C VAL A 643 31.39 20.00 -30.68
N SER A 644 30.62 20.99 -30.21
CA SER A 644 31.07 22.01 -29.25
C SER A 644 31.36 21.37 -27.89
N GLN A 645 32.31 21.93 -27.13
CA GLN A 645 32.87 21.37 -25.89
C GLN A 645 31.92 21.32 -24.67
N ASP A 646 30.67 21.77 -24.79
CA ASP A 646 29.65 21.62 -23.74
C ASP A 646 28.68 20.46 -24.05
N VAL A 647 28.96 19.30 -23.46
CA VAL A 647 28.08 18.11 -23.61
C VAL A 647 26.82 18.31 -22.78
N TRP A 648 25.69 18.51 -23.43
CA TRP A 648 24.37 18.50 -22.80
C TRP A 648 23.87 17.07 -22.65
N THR A 649 23.82 16.51 -21.43
CA THR A 649 23.17 15.21 -21.20
C THR A 649 21.64 15.36 -21.13
N ALA A 650 20.89 14.26 -21.25
CA ALA A 650 19.42 14.30 -21.19
C ALA A 650 18.93 14.79 -19.81
N GLU A 651 19.62 14.40 -18.75
CA GLU A 651 19.40 14.81 -17.36
C GLU A 651 19.66 16.32 -17.17
N ARG A 652 20.71 16.84 -17.83
CA ARG A 652 21.06 18.26 -17.77
C ARG A 652 20.03 19.12 -18.52
N MET A 653 19.54 18.64 -19.67
CA MET A 653 18.43 19.27 -20.40
C MET A 653 17.12 19.22 -19.60
N TYR A 654 16.83 18.08 -18.95
CA TYR A 654 15.65 17.92 -18.09
C TYR A 654 15.67 18.91 -16.92
N THR A 655 16.82 19.03 -16.24
CA THR A 655 16.99 19.94 -15.11
C THR A 655 16.85 21.41 -15.56
N HIS A 656 17.39 21.74 -16.73
CA HIS A 656 17.24 23.08 -17.29
C HIS A 656 15.77 23.38 -17.67
N ALA A 657 15.10 22.46 -18.36
CA ALA A 657 13.67 22.58 -18.67
C ALA A 657 12.83 22.80 -17.41
N ARG A 658 13.17 22.10 -16.31
CA ARG A 658 12.49 22.23 -15.02
C ARG A 658 12.74 23.58 -14.36
N ALA A 659 13.96 24.10 -14.42
CA ALA A 659 14.31 25.42 -13.88
C ALA A 659 13.63 26.59 -14.61
N LEU A 660 13.21 26.37 -15.87
CA LEU A 660 12.44 27.34 -16.64
C LEU A 660 10.95 27.41 -16.25
N ILE A 661 10.48 26.49 -15.41
CA ILE A 661 9.09 26.49 -14.91
C ILE A 661 9.06 27.24 -13.56
N PRO A 662 8.38 28.40 -13.48
CA PRO A 662 8.30 29.18 -12.25
C PRO A 662 7.63 28.42 -11.10
N ASN A 663 7.95 28.81 -9.87
CA ASN A 663 7.21 28.41 -8.68
C ASN A 663 5.88 29.20 -8.56
N GLU A 664 5.14 28.99 -7.47
CA GLU A 664 3.78 29.50 -7.23
C GLU A 664 3.64 31.04 -7.29
N GLU A 665 4.76 31.78 -7.30
CA GLU A 665 4.78 33.26 -7.39
C GLU A 665 5.04 33.78 -8.81
N GLY A 666 5.31 32.90 -9.78
CA GLY A 666 5.65 33.27 -11.16
C GLY A 666 4.47 33.24 -12.13
N ASN A 667 4.60 33.94 -13.26
CA ASN A 667 3.59 33.94 -14.32
C ASN A 667 3.63 32.60 -15.09
N LEU A 668 2.57 31.82 -14.98
CA LEU A 668 2.41 30.54 -15.66
C LEU A 668 1.60 30.73 -16.95
N ASP A 669 1.89 29.91 -17.97
CA ASP A 669 1.25 29.97 -19.28
C ASP A 669 1.09 28.54 -19.86
N LEU A 670 0.50 28.43 -21.06
CA LEU A 670 0.24 27.15 -21.71
C LEU A 670 1.52 26.33 -21.97
N GLY A 671 2.64 26.99 -22.28
CA GLY A 671 3.91 26.32 -22.56
C GLY A 671 4.45 25.59 -21.33
N HIS A 672 4.24 26.15 -20.12
CA HIS A 672 4.59 25.49 -18.86
C HIS A 672 3.79 24.21 -18.62
N VAL A 673 2.48 24.22 -18.92
CA VAL A 673 1.62 23.03 -18.84
C VAL A 673 2.12 21.94 -19.79
N GLN A 674 2.41 22.32 -21.04
CA GLN A 674 2.91 21.39 -22.05
C GLN A 674 4.30 20.82 -21.67
N ALA A 675 5.18 21.66 -21.11
CA ALA A 675 6.49 21.24 -20.63
C ALA A 675 6.38 20.21 -19.50
N LEU A 676 5.52 20.46 -18.50
CA LEU A 676 5.27 19.54 -17.39
C LEU A 676 4.80 18.17 -17.88
N LEU A 677 3.85 18.12 -18.83
CA LEU A 677 3.35 16.87 -19.39
C LEU A 677 4.41 16.08 -20.16
N ILE A 678 5.34 16.76 -20.85
CA ILE A 678 6.46 16.07 -21.52
C ILE A 678 7.48 15.58 -20.49
N LEU A 679 7.79 16.35 -19.46
CA LEU A 679 8.70 15.94 -18.38
C LEU A 679 8.13 14.78 -17.55
N THR A 680 6.79 14.66 -17.46
CA THR A 680 6.12 13.46 -16.94
C THR A 680 6.53 12.23 -17.72
N LEU A 681 6.52 12.28 -19.06
CA LEU A 681 6.92 11.12 -19.88
C LEU A 681 8.36 10.69 -19.62
N THR A 682 9.26 11.65 -19.39
CA THR A 682 10.64 11.33 -18.99
C THR A 682 10.66 10.55 -17.68
N ASN A 683 9.90 10.98 -16.67
CA ASN A 683 9.86 10.30 -15.38
C ASN A 683 9.17 8.93 -15.46
N LEU A 684 8.12 8.79 -16.28
CA LEU A 684 7.52 7.49 -16.59
C LEU A 684 8.53 6.54 -17.23
N GLY A 685 9.28 7.01 -18.23
CA GLY A 685 10.30 6.21 -18.91
C GLY A 685 11.47 5.81 -18.01
N LEU A 686 11.71 6.56 -16.93
CA LEU A 686 12.72 6.28 -15.91
C LEU A 686 12.19 5.46 -14.73
N GLY A 687 10.90 5.11 -14.70
CA GLY A 687 10.27 4.41 -13.57
C GLY A 687 10.00 5.30 -12.35
N HIS A 688 10.17 6.62 -12.46
CA HIS A 688 9.90 7.58 -11.38
C HIS A 688 8.41 7.99 -11.37
N PHE A 689 7.51 7.05 -11.09
CA PHE A 689 6.06 7.25 -11.14
C PHE A 689 5.57 8.37 -10.19
N ASN A 690 6.17 8.49 -9.00
CA ASN A 690 5.82 9.55 -8.04
C ASN A 690 6.14 10.96 -8.59
N ARG A 691 7.32 11.12 -9.22
CA ARG A 691 7.68 12.38 -9.89
C ARG A 691 6.78 12.65 -11.10
N ALA A 692 6.45 11.61 -11.87
CA ALA A 692 5.52 11.72 -12.99
C ALA A 692 4.13 12.19 -12.54
N TRP A 693 3.61 11.59 -11.46
CA TRP A 693 2.31 11.93 -10.85
C TRP A 693 2.28 13.39 -10.36
N ILE A 694 3.30 13.83 -9.63
CA ILE A 694 3.39 15.22 -9.15
C ILE A 694 3.40 16.19 -10.33
N LEU A 695 4.16 15.90 -11.40
CA LEU A 695 4.22 16.76 -12.59
C LEU A 695 2.88 16.80 -13.35
N VAL A 696 2.15 15.68 -13.41
CA VAL A 696 0.77 15.65 -13.96
C VAL A 696 -0.16 16.49 -13.11
N GLY A 697 -0.13 16.33 -11.78
CA GLY A 697 -0.94 17.11 -10.86
C GLY A 697 -0.67 18.61 -10.97
N GLN A 698 0.59 19.01 -11.09
CA GLN A 698 0.98 20.40 -11.34
C GLN A 698 0.46 20.89 -12.69
N ALA A 699 0.64 20.13 -13.78
CA ALA A 699 0.13 20.49 -15.09
C ALA A 699 -1.39 20.71 -15.08
N VAL A 700 -2.14 19.83 -14.41
CA VAL A 700 -3.60 19.90 -14.30
C VAL A 700 -4.03 21.13 -13.49
N ARG A 701 -3.40 21.41 -12.34
CA ARG A 701 -3.72 22.58 -11.51
C ARG A 701 -3.48 23.89 -12.28
N ILE A 702 -2.35 23.99 -12.97
CA ILE A 702 -2.02 25.17 -13.80
C ILE A 702 -2.99 25.29 -14.97
N ALA A 703 -3.38 24.18 -15.61
CA ALA A 703 -4.35 24.19 -16.69
C ALA A 703 -5.73 24.72 -16.24
N ILE A 704 -6.16 24.35 -15.03
CA ILE A 704 -7.41 24.83 -14.40
C ILE A 704 -7.30 26.32 -14.07
N GLU A 705 -6.17 26.75 -13.52
CA GLU A 705 -5.94 28.17 -13.20
C GLU A 705 -5.95 29.06 -14.44
N LEU A 706 -5.38 28.57 -15.55
CA LEU A 706 -5.40 29.24 -16.85
C LEU A 706 -6.78 29.22 -17.53
N GLY A 707 -7.80 28.61 -16.90
CA GLY A 707 -9.16 28.57 -17.43
C GLY A 707 -9.30 27.72 -18.70
N LEU A 708 -8.41 26.75 -18.91
CA LEU A 708 -8.43 25.89 -20.10
C LEU A 708 -9.66 24.95 -20.13
N GLU A 709 -10.37 24.83 -19.01
CA GLU A 709 -11.60 24.06 -18.80
C GLU A 709 -12.89 24.80 -19.20
N LYS A 710 -12.88 26.15 -19.25
CA LYS A 710 -14.09 26.95 -19.52
C LYS A 710 -14.37 27.06 -21.01
N SER A 711 -15.50 26.48 -21.46
CA SER A 711 -16.10 26.83 -22.74
C SER A 711 -16.83 28.16 -22.61
N SER A 712 -16.38 29.22 -23.29
CA SER A 712 -17.19 30.42 -23.45
C SER A 712 -18.48 30.06 -24.20
N ALA A 713 -19.63 30.30 -23.56
CA ALA A 713 -20.96 29.96 -24.05
C ALA A 713 -21.36 30.65 -25.38
N GLU A 714 -20.54 31.55 -25.92
CA GLU A 714 -20.74 32.16 -27.24
C GLU A 714 -20.32 31.25 -28.41
N ASP A 715 -19.54 30.19 -28.17
CA ASP A 715 -18.93 29.38 -29.23
C ASP A 715 -19.81 28.22 -29.75
N LEU A 716 -21.00 28.02 -29.17
CA LEU A 716 -21.91 26.91 -29.47
C LEU A 716 -22.88 27.14 -30.64
N LYS A 717 -22.81 28.29 -31.34
CA LYS A 717 -23.75 28.64 -32.43
C LYS A 717 -23.18 28.65 -33.85
N SER A 718 -21.90 28.36 -34.06
CA SER A 718 -21.39 28.18 -35.44
C SER A 718 -21.16 26.71 -35.74
N SER A 719 -21.80 26.17 -36.78
CA SER A 719 -21.49 24.85 -37.35
C SER A 719 -20.01 24.79 -37.73
N LYS A 720 -19.15 24.27 -36.84
CA LYS A 720 -17.71 24.13 -37.08
C LYS A 720 -17.47 22.84 -37.88
N HIS A 721 -16.91 23.00 -39.08
CA HIS A 721 -16.40 21.89 -39.90
C HIS A 721 -14.99 21.54 -39.39
N SER A 722 -14.69 20.25 -39.25
CA SER A 722 -13.36 19.75 -38.83
C SER A 722 -12.59 19.16 -40.02
N CYS A 723 -11.28 19.40 -40.05
CA CYS A 723 -10.36 19.03 -41.13
C CYS A 723 -9.31 18.02 -40.62
N CYS A 724 -9.08 16.90 -41.32
CA CYS A 724 -8.05 15.90 -41.01
C CYS A 724 -6.95 15.83 -42.09
N TYR A 725 -5.69 15.70 -41.70
CA TYR A 725 -4.54 15.63 -42.61
C TYR A 725 -4.52 14.32 -43.43
N ASN A 726 -4.25 14.43 -44.73
CA ASN A 726 -3.98 13.29 -45.60
C ASN A 726 -2.48 13.21 -45.87
N GLU A 727 -1.82 12.15 -45.38
CA GLU A 727 -0.44 11.85 -45.78
C GLU A 727 -0.44 11.31 -47.21
N THR A 728 0.08 12.14 -48.13
CA THR A 728 0.50 11.89 -49.52
C THR A 728 -0.01 10.60 -50.19
N GLN A 729 -1.09 10.70 -50.98
CA GLN A 729 -1.56 9.58 -51.82
C GLN A 729 -1.33 9.74 -53.34
N HIS A 730 -0.82 10.88 -53.83
CA HIS A 730 -0.81 11.12 -55.28
C HIS A 730 0.44 11.83 -55.81
N THR A 731 1.63 11.31 -55.48
CA THR A 731 2.82 11.56 -56.30
C THR A 731 3.11 10.33 -57.16
N ASN A 732 3.13 10.48 -58.49
CA ASN A 732 3.27 9.40 -59.48
C ASN A 732 4.52 8.50 -59.35
N THR A 733 5.41 8.77 -58.39
CA THR A 733 6.66 8.06 -58.16
C THR A 733 6.57 6.94 -57.11
N THR A 734 5.46 6.78 -56.38
CA THR A 734 5.41 5.88 -55.20
C THR A 734 4.86 4.47 -55.46
N GLN A 735 4.48 4.10 -56.70
CA GLN A 735 4.00 2.76 -57.08
C GLN A 735 2.97 2.11 -56.12
N GLY A 736 2.17 2.91 -55.40
CA GLY A 736 1.18 2.39 -54.45
C GLY A 736 1.73 1.90 -53.10
N LEU A 737 2.98 2.20 -52.74
CA LEU A 737 3.59 1.86 -51.46
C LEU A 737 3.58 3.06 -50.50
N ARG A 738 3.23 2.82 -49.22
CA ARG A 738 3.42 3.80 -48.12
C ARG A 738 4.88 3.83 -47.70
N ALA A 739 5.46 5.02 -47.60
CA ALA A 739 6.74 5.22 -46.93
C ALA A 739 6.50 5.37 -45.42
N LEU A 740 6.71 4.31 -44.65
CA LEU A 740 7.03 4.43 -43.23
C LEU A 740 8.55 4.44 -43.14
N ASN A 741 9.11 5.52 -42.59
CA ASN A 741 10.55 5.74 -42.58
C ASN A 741 11.20 4.84 -41.53
N GLY A 742 11.51 3.61 -41.95
CA GLY A 742 12.04 2.54 -41.09
C GLY A 742 12.01 1.15 -41.74
N GLY A 743 12.28 1.05 -43.04
CA GLY A 743 12.84 -0.16 -43.66
C GLY A 743 12.00 -1.43 -43.76
N VAL A 744 10.68 -1.43 -43.50
CA VAL A 744 9.82 -2.60 -43.79
C VAL A 744 8.57 -2.16 -44.54
N ALA A 745 8.43 -2.59 -45.80
CA ALA A 745 7.25 -2.36 -46.63
C ALA A 745 6.11 -3.28 -46.18
N GLN A 746 4.95 -2.71 -45.80
CA GLN A 746 3.72 -3.46 -45.53
C GLN A 746 2.65 -3.18 -46.58
N ALA A 747 1.91 -4.23 -46.94
CA ALA A 747 0.82 -4.19 -47.90
C ALA A 747 -0.43 -3.53 -47.30
N LEU A 748 -1.25 -2.93 -48.19
CA LEU A 748 -2.35 -2.00 -47.91
C LEU A 748 -3.46 -2.54 -46.98
N ASP A 749 -3.54 -3.85 -46.84
CA ASP A 749 -4.61 -4.64 -46.24
C ASP A 749 -4.46 -4.87 -44.73
N THR A 750 -3.34 -4.47 -44.13
CA THR A 750 -3.14 -4.52 -42.68
C THR A 750 -3.02 -3.10 -42.09
N MET A 751 -4.16 -2.64 -41.58
CA MET A 751 -4.46 -1.34 -40.94
C MET A 751 -4.45 -0.08 -41.83
N THR A 752 -5.63 0.35 -42.30
CA THR A 752 -5.81 1.69 -42.88
C THR A 752 -7.26 2.17 -42.78
N VAL A 753 -7.56 3.21 -41.98
CA VAL A 753 -8.72 4.13 -42.08
C VAL A 753 -10.06 3.81 -41.36
N PRO A 754 -10.60 2.58 -41.26
CA PRO A 754 -11.82 2.32 -40.49
C PRO A 754 -11.72 2.67 -39.01
N LEU A 755 -10.54 2.54 -38.40
CA LEU A 755 -10.35 2.86 -36.98
C LEU A 755 -10.58 4.36 -36.69
N CYS A 756 -10.27 5.23 -37.65
CA CYS A 756 -10.49 6.67 -37.54
C CYS A 756 -11.96 7.04 -37.84
N MET A 757 -12.61 6.30 -38.75
CA MET A 757 -14.03 6.49 -39.09
C MET A 757 -15.01 5.91 -38.05
N ALA A 758 -14.58 4.98 -37.21
CA ALA A 758 -15.40 4.42 -36.14
C ALA A 758 -15.70 5.43 -35.01
N PHE A 759 -14.95 6.54 -34.94
CA PHE A 759 -15.17 7.63 -33.99
C PHE A 759 -15.95 8.79 -34.65
N SER A 760 -17.27 8.59 -34.83
CA SER A 760 -18.30 9.65 -34.73
C SER A 760 -18.42 10.77 -35.79
N PHE A 761 -18.21 10.52 -37.10
CA PHE A 761 -18.52 11.53 -38.15
C PHE A 761 -19.57 11.05 -39.17
N PRO A 762 -20.75 11.71 -39.29
CA PRO A 762 -21.68 11.43 -40.37
C PRO A 762 -21.29 12.16 -41.66
N SER A 763 -20.88 11.39 -42.67
CA SER A 763 -20.72 11.77 -44.08
C SER A 763 -19.67 12.87 -44.45
N LYS A 764 -18.88 12.56 -45.47
CA LYS A 764 -17.92 13.50 -46.09
C LYS A 764 -18.67 14.59 -46.84
N VAL A 765 -18.26 15.84 -46.66
CA VAL A 765 -18.73 17.02 -47.39
C VAL A 765 -17.74 17.33 -48.52
N ASP A 766 -18.21 17.92 -49.60
CA ASP A 766 -17.37 18.33 -50.71
C ASP A 766 -16.28 19.33 -50.28
N ASP A 767 -15.03 19.04 -50.64
CA ASP A 767 -13.84 19.80 -50.25
C ASP A 767 -13.87 21.25 -50.77
N SER A 768 -14.69 21.56 -51.80
CA SER A 768 -14.93 22.92 -52.31
C SER A 768 -15.65 23.84 -51.33
N LYS A 769 -16.20 23.31 -50.23
CA LYS A 769 -16.86 24.10 -49.18
C LYS A 769 -15.89 24.67 -48.13
N CYS A 770 -14.59 24.38 -48.23
CA CYS A 770 -13.57 24.94 -47.34
C CYS A 770 -13.23 26.39 -47.73
N ASN A 771 -13.57 27.37 -46.88
CA ASN A 771 -13.43 28.80 -47.15
C ASN A 771 -12.53 29.53 -46.15
N LEU A 772 -11.51 28.86 -45.60
CA LEU A 772 -10.62 29.42 -44.57
C LEU A 772 -9.64 30.44 -45.17
N GLY A 773 -9.84 31.73 -44.86
CA GLY A 773 -8.96 32.82 -45.30
C GLY A 773 -7.58 32.79 -44.62
N CYS A 774 -6.53 33.13 -45.35
CA CYS A 774 -5.18 33.19 -44.80
C CYS A 774 -4.98 34.40 -43.88
N LYS A 775 -4.38 34.16 -42.71
CA LYS A 775 -4.12 35.20 -41.68
C LYS A 775 -3.22 36.35 -42.14
N GLY A 776 -2.41 36.14 -43.19
CA GLY A 776 -1.55 37.18 -43.77
C GLY A 776 -2.17 37.91 -44.97
N ASN A 777 -3.21 37.35 -45.59
CA ASN A 777 -3.94 37.96 -46.70
C ASN A 777 -5.33 37.30 -46.85
N GLU A 778 -6.37 38.02 -46.44
CA GLU A 778 -7.73 37.50 -46.37
C GLU A 778 -8.39 37.25 -47.73
N SER A 779 -7.78 37.74 -48.82
CA SER A 779 -8.24 37.47 -50.20
C SER A 779 -7.83 36.10 -50.75
N GLN A 780 -7.03 35.33 -49.99
CA GLN A 780 -6.54 34.00 -50.39
C GLN A 780 -7.00 32.91 -49.41
N ILE A 781 -7.27 31.72 -49.93
CA ILE A 781 -7.64 30.53 -49.15
C ILE A 781 -6.36 29.77 -48.75
N CYS A 782 -6.22 29.44 -47.47
CA CYS A 782 -5.05 28.73 -46.96
C CYS A 782 -5.12 27.23 -47.27
N GLY A 783 -4.17 26.74 -48.08
CA GLY A 783 -4.01 25.33 -48.43
C GLY A 783 -3.65 25.03 -49.90
N GLY A 784 -3.93 25.94 -50.85
CA GLY A 784 -3.62 25.68 -52.27
C GLY A 784 -4.15 24.33 -52.78
N SER A 785 -3.37 23.59 -53.58
CA SER A 785 -3.72 22.23 -54.06
C SER A 785 -3.71 21.13 -52.98
N TRP A 786 -3.47 21.49 -51.72
CA TRP A 786 -3.45 20.60 -50.55
C TRP A 786 -4.74 20.72 -49.74
N THR A 787 -5.88 20.87 -50.43
CA THR A 787 -7.19 21.05 -49.81
C THR A 787 -7.51 19.89 -48.88
N ILE A 788 -7.88 20.23 -47.64
CA ILE A 788 -8.22 19.27 -46.60
C ILE A 788 -9.67 18.81 -46.78
N SER A 789 -9.93 17.51 -46.65
CA SER A 789 -11.29 16.98 -46.73
C SER A 789 -12.15 17.39 -45.53
N MET A 790 -13.41 17.78 -45.80
CA MET A 790 -14.34 18.26 -44.77
C MET A 790 -15.44 17.25 -44.44
N TYR A 791 -15.91 17.24 -43.19
CA TYR A 791 -16.97 16.34 -42.70
C TYR A 791 -18.01 17.11 -41.85
N GLN A 792 -19.28 16.70 -41.91
CA GLN A 792 -20.39 17.29 -41.15
C GLN A 792 -20.65 16.48 -39.86
N ARG A 793 -21.19 17.10 -38.80
CA ARG A 793 -21.51 16.43 -37.52
C ARG A 793 -22.99 16.62 -37.17
N ASP A 794 -23.73 15.53 -36.95
CA ASP A 794 -25.12 15.59 -36.50
C ASP A 794 -25.19 15.71 -34.97
N GLY A 795 -26.03 16.63 -34.50
CA GLY A 795 -26.26 16.89 -33.09
C GLY A 795 -27.37 16.03 -32.53
N SER A 796 -27.06 14.83 -32.02
CA SER A 796 -27.90 14.12 -31.05
C SER A 796 -27.06 13.18 -30.19
N GLU A 797 -27.08 13.38 -28.88
CA GLU A 797 -26.37 12.59 -27.87
C GLU A 797 -26.89 11.15 -27.76
N LYS A 798 -25.96 10.18 -27.69
CA LYS A 798 -26.06 8.95 -26.88
C LYS A 798 -24.65 8.54 -26.43
N GLY A 799 -24.52 8.12 -25.17
CA GLY A 799 -23.24 7.92 -24.47
C GLY A 799 -22.35 6.79 -24.98
N GLY A 800 -21.06 6.92 -24.70
CA GLY A 800 -20.02 5.90 -24.89
C GLY A 800 -18.77 6.41 -25.62
N ALA A 801 -17.64 6.46 -24.91
CA ALA A 801 -16.25 6.64 -25.38
C ALA A 801 -15.89 7.94 -26.14
N ALA A 802 -15.23 8.88 -25.45
CA ALA A 802 -14.68 10.10 -26.05
C ALA A 802 -13.26 9.86 -26.61
N GLY A 803 -13.13 9.72 -27.93
CA GLY A 803 -11.88 9.93 -28.68
C GLY A 803 -11.79 11.38 -29.16
N VAL A 804 -10.62 12.02 -29.00
CA VAL A 804 -10.38 13.44 -29.31
C VAL A 804 -9.35 13.57 -30.44
N GLY A 805 -9.74 14.18 -31.57
CA GLY A 805 -8.83 14.68 -32.61
C GLY A 805 -8.62 16.20 -32.49
N VAL A 806 -7.41 16.69 -32.79
CA VAL A 806 -7.01 18.10 -32.61
C VAL A 806 -6.79 18.81 -33.94
N GLY A 807 -7.47 19.94 -34.12
CA GLY A 807 -7.17 20.96 -35.13
C GLY A 807 -7.11 22.33 -34.45
N ARG A 808 -6.06 23.10 -34.75
CA ARG A 808 -5.74 24.38 -34.10
C ARG A 808 -6.73 25.47 -34.50
N GLY A 809 -7.71 25.69 -33.64
CA GLY A 809 -8.76 26.69 -33.79
C GLY A 809 -10.05 26.32 -33.08
N GLY A 810 -10.23 25.07 -32.68
CA GLY A 810 -11.37 24.61 -31.88
C GLY A 810 -10.94 24.11 -30.50
N LEU A 811 -11.87 24.16 -29.54
CA LEU A 811 -11.78 23.65 -28.16
C LEU A 811 -11.16 22.23 -27.98
N GLY A 812 -10.87 21.49 -29.06
CA GLY A 812 -10.34 20.12 -29.05
C GLY A 812 -8.94 19.97 -28.46
N GLY A 813 -8.00 20.89 -28.74
CA GLY A 813 -6.64 20.82 -28.19
C GLY A 813 -6.57 21.08 -26.67
N LYS A 814 -7.46 21.95 -26.15
CA LYS A 814 -7.55 22.26 -24.72
C LYS A 814 -8.19 21.13 -23.92
N LYS A 815 -9.21 20.47 -24.48
CA LYS A 815 -9.85 19.29 -23.87
C LYS A 815 -8.98 18.02 -23.94
N ALA A 816 -8.18 17.86 -25.00
CA ALA A 816 -7.24 16.76 -25.13
C ALA A 816 -6.23 16.73 -23.99
N MET A 817 -5.70 17.88 -23.53
CA MET A 817 -4.72 17.93 -22.44
C MET A 817 -5.30 17.53 -21.08
N LEU A 818 -6.53 17.96 -20.75
CA LEU A 818 -7.18 17.55 -19.50
C LEU A 818 -7.54 16.06 -19.55
N ALA A 819 -8.03 15.57 -20.70
CA ALA A 819 -8.36 14.17 -20.90
C ALA A 819 -7.12 13.26 -20.93
N LEU A 820 -5.99 13.72 -21.49
CA LEU A 820 -4.71 13.01 -21.47
C LEU A 820 -4.04 13.10 -20.11
N GLY A 821 -4.15 14.20 -19.37
CA GLY A 821 -3.68 14.28 -17.97
C GLY A 821 -4.47 13.35 -17.06
N VAL A 822 -5.80 13.25 -17.27
CA VAL A 822 -6.66 12.28 -16.58
C VAL A 822 -6.43 10.86 -17.07
N ALA A 823 -6.14 10.64 -18.36
CA ALA A 823 -5.85 9.30 -18.89
C ALA A 823 -4.44 8.81 -18.52
N PHE A 824 -3.43 9.68 -18.48
CA PHE A 824 -2.11 9.38 -17.92
C PHE A 824 -2.21 9.19 -16.42
N GLY A 825 -3.02 9.99 -15.72
CA GLY A 825 -3.36 9.76 -14.32
C GLY A 825 -4.05 8.40 -14.13
N ALA A 826 -4.99 8.03 -15.01
CA ALA A 826 -5.67 6.74 -14.96
C ALA A 826 -4.76 5.57 -15.34
N LEU A 827 -3.83 5.75 -16.28
CA LEU A 827 -2.80 4.75 -16.64
C LEU A 827 -1.73 4.60 -15.55
N LEU A 828 -1.38 5.69 -14.85
CA LEU A 828 -0.55 5.68 -13.62
C LEU A 828 -1.29 5.13 -12.40
N VAL A 829 -2.62 5.10 -12.43
CA VAL A 829 -3.47 4.43 -11.42
C VAL A 829 -3.69 2.96 -11.78
N LEU A 830 -3.36 2.55 -13.02
CA LEU A 830 -3.50 1.18 -13.53
C LEU A 830 -2.17 0.41 -13.65
N CYS A 831 -1.03 1.11 -13.67
CA CYS A 831 0.32 0.56 -13.52
C CYS A 831 0.82 0.85 -12.11
#